data_AF-A0A8T3TLS2-F1
#
_entry.id   AF-A0A8T3TLS2-F1
#
_cell.length_a   1.000
_cell.length_b   1.000
_cell.length_c   1.000
_cell.angle_alpha   90.00
_cell.angle_beta   90.00
_cell.angle_gamma   90.00
#
_symmetry.space_group_name_H-M   'P 1'
#
loop_
_entity.id
_entity.type
_entity.pdbx_description
1 polymer ?
#
loop_
_entity_poly.entity_id
_entity_poly.type
_entity_poly.pdbx_seq_one_letter_code
_entity_poly.pdbx_strand_id
1 'polypeptide(L)'
;MSSWFDKLLEDLQKRQEEADARTEGRPFEKRERNVTPIEDGRKARRGSNGGAGSGPGAPPVAGADLPWRRYLLIGGGILGLLIVFGLLGGVVNLITDIMWYDALGRRDVLQTRLWAQVALFGIGFAAMLIPALGSIWLARRIVPQAPVRQLGGIEMPDASRIIGIALTVVAVLLALGSAAAWSGAWETILLFTNGEDWGVTDPTLGRDIGFYVFDLPFWRFVLGWASTTLIVVGLLTLATYAARALRWQFHLTAPVRAHVSVIGALLLVTIAAGYQLDIAELAYSRRGIDGTIQAATYTDMNAQLPAAVILTVVALASAVLLLLNTFFRTLWLLGLAVGAWFLLSILVGGLYPAFVQRVQVEPNELAVERPYVRNHLEATRAAFELDEVDTRTFTGKQELTREVFEQDQATIDNLRLWDYRPLLQTFGQQQILRQYYHFGDVDIDRYSIDGEQRQIMLSARELDIDRLPSQARTWTNERLVFTHGYGITAVPVDAVTPQGQPDYLVSGINREPLLPIEEPRIYFGEETDTYVVTGTTTEEFDYPREGSEARTTWSGTTGVDMGNLVSRALFAMRFGDFNLLISNQLTGDSEVLFRRAIWERAPEIAPFLLFDGDPYVVSGDEGLVWIWDAYTVSDRYPNAQPLPAGRFEGANYVRNSVKVVVDAY
;
A
#
# COMPACT_ATOMS: atom_id res chain seq x y z
N MET A 1 18.54 -2.82 -29.70
CA MET A 1 17.11 -3.15 -29.54
C MET A 1 16.14 -2.12 -30.15
N SER A 2 16.61 -1.05 -30.83
CA SER A 2 15.74 0.04 -31.34
C SER A 2 14.93 -0.28 -32.61
N SER A 3 15.51 -0.98 -33.60
CA SER A 3 14.87 -1.12 -34.93
C SER A 3 13.52 -1.86 -34.98
N TRP A 4 13.24 -2.78 -34.06
CA TRP A 4 11.95 -3.48 -34.03
C TRP A 4 10.86 -2.62 -33.39
N PHE A 5 11.20 -1.85 -32.35
CA PHE A 5 10.28 -0.96 -31.67
C PHE A 5 9.87 0.22 -32.56
N ASP A 6 10.81 0.76 -33.34
CA ASP A 6 10.54 1.81 -34.31
C ASP A 6 9.57 1.34 -35.40
N LYS A 7 9.74 0.11 -35.93
CA LYS A 7 8.79 -0.47 -36.89
C LYS A 7 7.42 -0.75 -36.29
N LEU A 8 7.37 -1.12 -35.00
CA LEU A 8 6.12 -1.33 -34.30
C LEU A 8 5.37 0.00 -34.11
N LEU A 9 6.07 1.06 -33.68
CA LEU A 9 5.52 2.40 -33.56
C LEU A 9 5.02 2.94 -34.90
N GLU A 10 5.78 2.74 -35.98
CA GLU A 10 5.37 3.16 -37.33
C GLU A 10 4.11 2.40 -37.82
N ASP A 11 4.00 1.09 -37.56
CA ASP A 11 2.82 0.31 -37.91
C ASP A 11 1.60 0.68 -37.05
N LEU A 12 1.81 1.07 -35.78
CA LEU A 12 0.73 1.55 -34.89
C LEU A 12 0.25 2.95 -35.28
N GLN A 13 1.16 3.88 -35.62
CA GLN A 13 0.79 5.21 -36.11
C GLN A 13 -0.02 5.13 -37.41
N LYS A 14 0.41 4.29 -38.37
CA LYS A 14 -0.37 4.06 -39.61
C LYS A 14 -1.74 3.46 -39.36
N ARG A 15 -1.89 2.57 -38.36
CA ARG A 15 -3.21 2.03 -37.98
C ARG A 15 -4.14 3.09 -37.40
N GLN A 16 -3.57 4.01 -36.61
CA GLN A 16 -4.33 5.10 -36.02
C GLN A 16 -4.76 6.09 -37.11
N GLU A 17 -3.86 6.45 -38.02
CA GLU A 17 -4.18 7.28 -39.19
C GLU A 17 -5.24 6.63 -40.10
N GLU A 18 -5.18 5.32 -40.35
CA GLU A 18 -6.22 4.61 -41.12
C GLU A 18 -7.58 4.59 -40.39
N ALA A 19 -7.58 4.47 -39.06
CA ALA A 19 -8.80 4.46 -38.26
C ALA A 19 -9.44 5.85 -38.21
N ASP A 20 -8.63 6.89 -38.04
CA ASP A 20 -9.06 8.29 -38.03
C ASP A 20 -9.57 8.68 -39.43
N ALA A 21 -8.87 8.30 -40.51
CA ALA A 21 -9.31 8.54 -41.88
C ALA A 21 -10.65 7.86 -42.21
N ARG A 22 -10.92 6.66 -41.68
CA ARG A 22 -12.22 5.98 -41.82
C ARG A 22 -13.33 6.70 -41.06
N THR A 23 -13.01 7.24 -39.89
CA THR A 23 -13.98 7.97 -39.06
C THR A 23 -14.29 9.34 -39.66
N GLU A 24 -13.30 9.98 -40.28
CA GLU A 24 -13.41 11.29 -40.93
C GLU A 24 -13.82 11.25 -42.42
N GLY A 25 -13.97 10.06 -43.00
CA GLY A 25 -14.35 9.89 -44.42
C GLY A 25 -13.27 10.36 -45.42
N ARG A 26 -12.01 10.44 -45.00
CA ARG A 26 -10.87 10.83 -45.84
C ARG A 26 -10.37 9.63 -46.66
N PRO A 27 -9.99 9.81 -47.93
CA PRO A 27 -9.38 8.74 -48.72
C PRO A 27 -8.03 8.35 -48.12
N PHE A 28 -7.79 7.06 -47.96
CA PHE A 28 -6.52 6.50 -47.48
C PHE A 28 -6.04 5.36 -48.38
N GLU A 29 -4.72 5.17 -48.44
CA GLU A 29 -4.09 4.17 -49.28
C GLU A 29 -4.22 2.78 -48.64
N LYS A 30 -4.94 1.86 -49.31
CA LYS A 30 -5.11 0.49 -48.80
C LYS A 30 -3.83 -0.31 -49.02
N ARG A 31 -3.30 -0.90 -47.94
CA ARG A 31 -2.13 -1.79 -47.99
C ARG A 31 -2.35 -2.95 -48.97
N GLU A 32 -1.40 -3.16 -49.89
CA GLU A 32 -1.35 -4.36 -50.74
C GLU A 32 -1.07 -5.59 -49.86
N ARG A 33 -2.02 -6.53 -49.84
CA ARG A 33 -1.82 -7.84 -49.20
C ARG A 33 -1.02 -8.71 -50.16
N ASN A 34 0.23 -9.02 -49.79
CA ASN A 34 0.97 -10.14 -50.39
C ASN A 34 0.27 -11.45 -50.01
N VAL A 35 -0.67 -11.88 -50.86
CA VAL A 35 -1.28 -13.21 -50.81
C VAL A 35 -0.49 -14.11 -51.74
N THR A 36 0.19 -15.10 -51.19
CA THR A 36 0.78 -16.20 -51.97
C THR A 36 -0.34 -17.01 -52.65
N PRO A 37 -0.26 -17.30 -53.96
CA PRO A 37 -1.35 -17.96 -54.68
C PRO A 37 -1.42 -19.45 -54.33
N ILE A 38 -2.62 -19.93 -53.99
CA ILE A 38 -2.97 -21.34 -54.02
C ILE A 38 -3.48 -21.64 -55.44
N GLU A 39 -2.77 -22.49 -56.18
CA GLU A 39 -3.17 -22.97 -57.50
C GLU A 39 -4.43 -23.82 -57.41
N ASP A 40 -5.50 -23.37 -58.07
CA ASP A 40 -6.80 -24.03 -58.12
C ASP A 40 -7.03 -24.61 -59.53
N GLY A 41 -6.54 -25.83 -59.74
CA GLY A 41 -6.71 -26.58 -60.98
C GLY A 41 -8.12 -27.16 -61.12
N ARG A 42 -9.07 -26.37 -61.66
CA ARG A 42 -10.36 -26.90 -62.13
C ARG A 42 -10.20 -27.63 -63.46
N LYS A 43 -10.59 -28.92 -63.51
CA LYS A 43 -11.16 -29.52 -64.72
C LYS A 43 -12.46 -30.27 -64.39
N ALA A 44 -13.48 -29.89 -65.13
CA ALA A 44 -14.83 -30.39 -65.10
C ALA A 44 -14.93 -31.86 -65.56
N ARG A 45 -15.88 -32.62 -64.99
CA ARG A 45 -16.97 -33.23 -65.79
C ARG A 45 -18.07 -33.83 -64.92
N ARG A 46 -19.25 -33.72 -65.52
CA ARG A 46 -20.61 -34.05 -65.10
C ARG A 46 -20.86 -35.56 -65.28
N GLY A 47 -21.65 -36.18 -64.39
CA GLY A 47 -22.55 -37.27 -64.77
C GLY A 47 -22.42 -38.61 -64.02
N SER A 48 -23.46 -38.89 -63.22
CA SER A 48 -24.30 -40.11 -63.29
C SER A 48 -23.74 -41.49 -62.84
N ASN A 49 -24.36 -41.96 -61.74
CA ASN A 49 -24.81 -43.33 -61.41
C ASN A 49 -23.81 -44.49 -61.23
N GLY A 50 -23.90 -45.10 -60.04
CA GLY A 50 -24.04 -46.55 -59.85
C GLY A 50 -22.76 -47.37 -59.64
N GLY A 51 -22.78 -48.21 -58.59
CA GLY A 51 -21.99 -49.44 -58.55
C GLY A 51 -21.02 -49.57 -57.38
N ALA A 52 -21.27 -50.60 -56.57
CA ALA A 52 -20.37 -51.13 -55.55
C ALA A 52 -19.00 -51.58 -56.13
N GLY A 53 -17.94 -51.49 -55.34
CA GLY A 53 -16.63 -52.05 -55.70
C GLY A 53 -15.53 -51.68 -54.70
N SER A 54 -14.90 -52.71 -54.15
CA SER A 54 -13.87 -52.73 -53.10
C SER A 54 -12.43 -52.48 -53.59
N GLY A 55 -11.66 -51.73 -52.78
CA GLY A 55 -10.17 -51.78 -52.63
C GLY A 55 -9.33 -50.75 -53.43
N PRO A 56 -8.04 -50.51 -53.11
CA PRO A 56 -7.26 -50.76 -51.88
C PRO A 56 -6.53 -49.51 -51.30
N GLY A 57 -5.96 -49.70 -50.10
CA GLY A 57 -5.26 -48.77 -49.19
C GLY A 57 -4.51 -47.54 -49.73
N ALA A 58 -4.82 -46.39 -49.10
CA ALA A 58 -3.94 -45.22 -49.04
C ALA A 58 -2.96 -45.36 -47.84
N PRO A 59 -1.69 -44.94 -47.97
CA PRO A 59 -0.74 -44.97 -46.86
C PRO A 59 -1.11 -43.92 -45.80
N PRO A 60 -0.78 -44.14 -44.52
CA PRO A 60 -1.11 -43.20 -43.45
C PRO A 60 -0.29 -41.91 -43.63
N VAL A 61 -0.97 -40.77 -43.58
CA VAL A 61 -0.34 -39.46 -43.41
C VAL A 61 0.35 -39.48 -42.05
N ALA A 62 1.69 -39.42 -42.06
CA ALA A 62 2.48 -39.25 -40.86
C ALA A 62 2.02 -37.95 -40.16
N GLY A 63 1.52 -38.08 -38.93
CA GLY A 63 1.23 -36.93 -38.09
C GLY A 63 2.51 -36.13 -37.87
N ALA A 64 2.53 -34.89 -38.35
CA ALA A 64 3.52 -33.94 -37.90
C ALA A 64 3.24 -33.68 -36.41
N ASP A 65 4.04 -34.30 -35.55
CA ASP A 65 4.03 -34.03 -34.11
C ASP A 65 4.42 -32.56 -33.89
N LEU A 66 3.44 -31.66 -33.79
CA LEU A 66 3.71 -30.27 -33.45
C LEU A 66 4.41 -30.24 -32.07
N PRO A 67 5.58 -29.58 -31.93
CA PRO A 67 6.43 -29.64 -30.74
C PRO A 67 5.93 -28.78 -29.56
N TRP A 68 4.61 -28.63 -29.38
CA TRP A 68 4.00 -27.83 -28.32
C TRP A 68 4.44 -28.28 -26.91
N ARG A 69 4.68 -29.58 -26.72
CA ARG A 69 5.23 -30.14 -25.47
C ARG A 69 6.64 -29.64 -25.16
N ARG A 70 7.48 -29.41 -26.17
CA ARG A 70 8.83 -28.87 -25.99
C ARG A 70 8.76 -27.39 -25.62
N TYR A 71 7.88 -26.61 -26.25
CA TYR A 71 7.66 -25.21 -25.88
C TYR A 71 7.04 -25.05 -24.49
N LEU A 72 6.17 -25.97 -24.04
CA LEU A 72 5.66 -25.97 -22.67
C LEU A 72 6.70 -26.37 -21.63
N LEU A 73 7.59 -27.31 -21.95
CA LEU A 73 8.69 -27.68 -21.05
C LEU A 73 9.76 -26.59 -20.96
N ILE A 74 10.09 -25.95 -22.09
CA ILE A 74 11.02 -24.81 -22.13
C ILE A 74 10.37 -23.59 -21.44
N GLY A 75 9.11 -23.29 -21.75
CA GLY A 75 8.35 -22.20 -21.11
C GLY A 75 8.15 -22.43 -19.62
N GLY A 76 7.83 -23.66 -19.21
CA GLY A 76 7.75 -24.06 -17.80
C GLY A 76 9.10 -24.03 -17.08
N GLY A 77 10.19 -24.39 -17.77
CA GLY A 77 11.55 -24.29 -17.25
C GLY A 77 12.00 -22.84 -17.07
N ILE A 78 11.72 -21.96 -18.03
CA ILE A 78 11.97 -20.51 -17.93
C ILE A 78 11.13 -19.90 -16.81
N LEU A 79 9.84 -20.23 -16.74
CA LEU A 79 8.96 -19.77 -15.67
C LEU A 79 9.43 -20.27 -14.29
N GLY A 80 9.83 -21.53 -14.19
CA GLY A 80 10.40 -22.09 -12.96
C GLY A 80 11.70 -21.39 -12.56
N LEU A 81 12.58 -21.10 -13.52
CA LEU A 81 13.81 -20.34 -13.28
C LEU A 81 13.50 -18.90 -12.82
N LEU A 82 12.55 -18.22 -13.46
CA LEU A 82 12.12 -16.87 -13.07
C LEU A 82 11.52 -16.85 -11.66
N ILE A 83 10.73 -17.87 -11.30
CA ILE A 83 10.20 -18.03 -9.94
C ILE A 83 11.33 -18.26 -8.95
N VAL A 84 12.26 -19.18 -9.24
CA VAL A 84 13.41 -19.44 -8.36
C VAL A 84 14.29 -18.20 -8.20
N PHE A 85 14.57 -17.47 -9.27
CA PHE A 85 15.36 -16.26 -9.24
C PHE A 85 14.65 -15.13 -8.47
N GLY A 86 13.35 -14.95 -8.68
CA GLY A 86 12.54 -14.00 -7.93
C GLY A 86 12.45 -14.34 -6.43
N LEU A 87 12.28 -15.63 -6.09
CA LEU A 87 12.31 -16.10 -4.71
C LEU A 87 13.69 -15.88 -4.07
N LEU A 88 14.76 -16.14 -4.82
CA LEU A 88 16.13 -15.92 -4.35
C LEU A 88 16.39 -14.42 -4.08
N GLY A 89 15.95 -13.53 -4.98
CA GLY A 89 16.00 -12.08 -4.74
C GLY A 89 15.22 -11.65 -3.49
N GLY A 90 14.01 -12.20 -3.29
CA GLY A 90 13.22 -11.95 -2.08
C GLY A 90 13.91 -12.42 -0.80
N VAL A 91 14.57 -13.59 -0.83
CA VAL A 91 15.36 -14.10 0.31
C VAL A 91 16.58 -13.24 0.57
N VAL A 92 17.30 -12.80 -0.47
CA VAL A 92 18.45 -11.90 -0.34
C VAL A 92 18.03 -10.59 0.31
N ASN A 93 16.94 -9.97 -0.18
CA ASN A 93 16.40 -8.75 0.41
C ASN A 93 16.00 -8.95 1.86
N LEU A 94 15.30 -10.03 2.19
CA LEU A 94 14.92 -10.35 3.56
C LEU A 94 16.14 -10.50 4.48
N ILE A 95 17.18 -11.22 4.06
CA ILE A 95 18.38 -11.42 4.89
C ILE A 95 19.11 -10.09 5.09
N THR A 96 19.30 -9.32 4.02
CA THR A 96 19.98 -8.01 4.11
C THR A 96 19.17 -6.98 4.90
N ASP A 97 17.84 -7.02 4.82
CA ASP A 97 16.97 -6.22 5.68
C ASP A 97 17.10 -6.66 7.14
N ILE A 98 17.09 -7.97 7.44
CA ILE A 98 17.33 -8.47 8.82
C ILE A 98 18.66 -7.93 9.37
N MET A 99 19.73 -7.98 8.56
CA MET A 99 21.05 -7.46 8.96
C MET A 99 21.00 -5.94 9.25
N TRP A 100 20.26 -5.18 8.45
CA TRP A 100 20.08 -3.74 8.65
C TRP A 100 19.28 -3.42 9.91
N TYR A 101 18.15 -4.10 10.15
CA TYR A 101 17.39 -3.91 11.39
C TYR A 101 18.19 -4.33 12.64
N ASP A 102 19.04 -5.36 12.55
CA ASP A 102 19.93 -5.77 13.65
C ASP A 102 20.98 -4.68 13.94
N ALA A 103 21.58 -4.08 12.91
CA ALA A 103 22.55 -2.99 13.06
C ALA A 103 21.95 -1.75 13.77
N LEU A 104 20.64 -1.54 13.64
CA LEU A 104 19.92 -0.45 14.32
C LEU A 104 19.34 -0.85 15.68
N GLY A 105 19.48 -2.10 16.10
CA GLY A 105 18.83 -2.62 17.30
C GLY A 105 17.29 -2.62 17.22
N ARG A 106 16.72 -2.61 16.00
CA ARG A 106 15.27 -2.56 15.72
C ARG A 106 14.72 -3.82 15.06
N ARG A 107 15.40 -4.95 15.25
CA ARG A 107 14.99 -6.26 14.73
C ARG A 107 13.61 -6.70 15.23
N ASP A 108 13.19 -6.22 16.39
CA ASP A 108 11.86 -6.40 16.96
C ASP A 108 10.74 -5.92 16.04
N VAL A 109 10.92 -4.77 15.38
CA VAL A 109 9.94 -4.19 14.45
C VAL A 109 9.71 -5.12 13.26
N LEU A 110 10.81 -5.50 12.57
CA LEU A 110 10.74 -6.41 11.43
C LEU A 110 10.16 -7.76 11.82
N GLN A 111 10.60 -8.33 12.96
CA GLN A 111 10.13 -9.63 13.41
C GLN A 111 8.64 -9.61 13.74
N THR A 112 8.16 -8.57 14.42
CA THR A 112 6.73 -8.42 14.77
C THR A 112 5.88 -8.39 13.50
N ARG A 113 6.25 -7.55 12.52
CA ARG A 113 5.56 -7.45 11.23
C ARG A 113 5.62 -8.77 10.44
N LEU A 114 6.81 -9.35 10.28
CA LEU A 114 7.02 -10.55 9.47
C LEU A 114 6.29 -11.76 10.06
N TRP A 115 6.41 -11.99 11.38
CA TRP A 115 5.74 -13.12 12.02
C TRP A 115 4.22 -12.95 12.05
N ALA A 116 3.71 -11.74 12.23
CA ALA A 116 2.29 -11.46 12.07
C ALA A 116 1.83 -11.83 10.65
N GLN A 117 2.51 -11.35 9.61
CA GLN A 117 2.17 -11.66 8.22
C GLN A 117 2.23 -13.16 7.90
N VAL A 118 3.26 -13.87 8.38
CA VAL A 118 3.41 -15.33 8.17
C VAL A 118 2.35 -16.12 8.93
N ALA A 119 2.08 -15.77 10.20
CA ALA A 119 1.05 -16.43 11.01
C ALA A 119 -0.34 -16.23 10.40
N LEU A 120 -0.66 -14.99 10.01
CA LEU A 120 -1.93 -14.64 9.38
C LEU A 120 -2.08 -15.27 7.99
N PHE A 121 -1.00 -15.38 7.22
CA PHE A 121 -0.99 -16.16 5.99
C PHE A 121 -1.42 -17.61 6.25
N GLY A 122 -0.80 -18.27 7.24
CA GLY A 122 -1.15 -19.63 7.64
C GLY A 122 -2.60 -19.77 8.10
N ILE A 123 -3.08 -18.84 8.92
CA ILE A 123 -4.47 -18.80 9.40
C ILE A 123 -5.44 -18.63 8.23
N GLY A 124 -5.25 -17.62 7.38
CA GLY A 124 -6.11 -17.35 6.22
C GLY A 124 -6.12 -18.50 5.22
N PHE A 125 -4.98 -19.16 5.00
CA PHE A 125 -4.87 -20.35 4.17
C PHE A 125 -5.71 -21.51 4.73
N ALA A 126 -5.50 -21.86 6.01
CA ALA A 126 -6.18 -22.97 6.66
C ALA A 126 -7.69 -22.71 6.81
N ALA A 127 -8.07 -21.50 7.20
CA ALA A 127 -9.45 -21.09 7.42
C ALA A 127 -10.29 -21.13 6.14
N MET A 128 -9.67 -21.01 4.96
CA MET A 128 -10.34 -21.19 3.66
C MET A 128 -10.26 -22.63 3.16
N LEU A 129 -9.07 -23.25 3.24
CA LEU A 129 -8.83 -24.58 2.68
C LEU A 129 -9.63 -25.65 3.40
N ILE A 130 -9.71 -25.61 4.74
CA ILE A 130 -10.38 -26.64 5.54
C ILE A 130 -11.88 -26.71 5.20
N PRO A 131 -12.65 -25.60 5.24
CA PRO A 131 -14.06 -25.62 4.82
C PRO A 131 -14.25 -26.01 3.35
N ALA A 132 -13.40 -25.53 2.44
CA ALA A 132 -13.51 -25.84 1.01
C ALA A 132 -13.29 -27.33 0.73
N LEU A 133 -12.22 -27.92 1.26
CA LEU A 133 -11.94 -29.36 1.11
C LEU A 133 -12.97 -30.21 1.84
N GLY A 134 -13.36 -29.81 3.06
CA GLY A 134 -14.40 -30.48 3.84
C GLY A 134 -15.72 -30.55 3.08
N SER A 135 -16.13 -29.44 2.47
CA SER A 135 -17.33 -29.40 1.65
C SER A 135 -17.22 -30.24 0.38
N ILE A 136 -16.12 -30.13 -0.39
CA ILE A 136 -15.88 -30.96 -1.58
C ILE A 136 -15.91 -32.45 -1.21
N TRP A 137 -15.27 -32.82 -0.10
CA TRP A 137 -15.25 -34.19 0.41
C TRP A 137 -16.65 -34.68 0.77
N LEU A 138 -17.42 -33.88 1.52
CA LEU A 138 -18.78 -34.22 1.92
C LEU A 138 -19.71 -34.34 0.70
N ALA A 139 -19.60 -33.43 -0.25
CA ALA A 139 -20.36 -33.45 -1.50
C ALA A 139 -20.07 -34.72 -2.32
N ARG A 140 -18.81 -35.18 -2.37
CA ARG A 140 -18.42 -36.44 -3.02
C ARG A 140 -18.95 -37.68 -2.30
N ARG A 141 -19.09 -37.63 -0.97
CA ARG A 141 -19.64 -38.74 -0.16
C ARG A 141 -21.16 -38.87 -0.29
N ILE A 142 -21.87 -37.74 -0.34
CA ILE A 142 -23.33 -37.69 -0.39
C ILE A 142 -23.92 -38.31 -1.68
N VAL A 143 -23.20 -38.23 -2.81
CA VAL A 143 -23.65 -38.79 -4.09
C VAL A 143 -22.73 -39.96 -4.46
N PRO A 144 -23.11 -41.24 -4.30
CA PRO A 144 -22.27 -42.39 -4.66
C PRO A 144 -21.92 -42.41 -6.17
N GLN A 145 -20.85 -43.12 -6.55
CA GLN A 145 -20.55 -43.34 -7.98
C GLN A 145 -21.61 -44.28 -8.59
N ALA A 146 -22.37 -43.80 -9.56
CA ALA A 146 -23.20 -44.66 -10.39
C ALA A 146 -22.34 -45.41 -11.43
N PRO A 147 -22.73 -46.61 -11.90
CA PRO A 147 -22.06 -47.28 -13.01
C PRO A 147 -22.09 -46.45 -14.30
N VAL A 148 -21.17 -46.72 -15.21
CA VAL A 148 -20.96 -45.97 -16.47
C VAL A 148 -22.24 -45.98 -17.32
N ARG A 149 -22.70 -44.81 -17.77
CA ARG A 149 -23.82 -44.71 -18.70
C ARG A 149 -23.29 -45.02 -20.10
N GLN A 150 -23.63 -46.18 -20.65
CA GLN A 150 -23.40 -46.49 -22.06
C GLN A 150 -24.39 -45.68 -22.90
N LEU A 151 -23.98 -44.50 -23.42
CA LEU A 151 -24.66 -43.89 -24.57
C LEU A 151 -24.04 -44.46 -25.84
N GLY A 152 -24.77 -45.32 -26.55
CA GLY A 152 -24.35 -45.82 -27.86
C GLY A 152 -23.06 -46.67 -27.88
N GLY A 153 -22.70 -47.31 -26.76
CA GLY A 153 -21.54 -48.21 -26.69
C GLY A 153 -20.17 -47.54 -26.60
N ILE A 154 -20.11 -46.20 -26.50
CA ILE A 154 -18.85 -45.46 -26.28
C ILE A 154 -18.69 -45.22 -24.78
N GLU A 155 -17.64 -45.77 -24.18
CA GLU A 155 -17.23 -45.42 -22.82
C GLU A 155 -16.69 -43.99 -22.81
N MET A 156 -17.44 -43.06 -22.21
CA MET A 156 -16.92 -41.71 -21.96
C MET A 156 -15.89 -41.75 -20.81
N PRO A 157 -14.72 -41.08 -20.95
CA PRO A 157 -13.74 -40.95 -19.88
C PRO A 157 -14.37 -40.37 -18.60
N ASP A 158 -13.95 -40.85 -17.43
CA ASP A 158 -14.45 -40.35 -16.14
C ASP A 158 -13.94 -38.93 -15.85
N ALA A 159 -14.60 -37.94 -16.44
CA ALA A 159 -14.33 -36.53 -16.23
C ALA A 159 -14.56 -36.10 -14.77
N SER A 160 -15.32 -36.86 -13.97
CA SER A 160 -15.63 -36.48 -12.58
C SER A 160 -14.40 -36.50 -11.67
N ARG A 161 -13.43 -37.39 -11.95
CA ARG A 161 -12.15 -37.44 -11.24
C ARG A 161 -11.28 -36.24 -11.59
N ILE A 162 -11.22 -35.90 -12.88
CA ILE A 162 -10.45 -34.76 -13.38
C ILE A 162 -11.04 -33.45 -12.86
N ILE A 163 -12.36 -33.27 -12.95
CA ILE A 163 -13.06 -32.10 -12.40
C ILE A 163 -12.90 -32.04 -10.88
N GLY A 164 -12.94 -33.19 -10.19
CA GLY A 164 -12.65 -33.25 -8.76
C GLY A 164 -11.25 -32.72 -8.42
N ILE A 165 -10.23 -33.20 -9.13
CA ILE A 165 -8.85 -32.71 -8.95
C ILE A 165 -8.76 -31.22 -9.28
N ALA A 166 -9.38 -30.78 -10.38
CA ALA A 166 -9.42 -29.38 -10.78
C ALA A 166 -10.07 -28.50 -9.70
N LEU A 167 -11.20 -28.91 -9.12
CA LEU A 167 -11.85 -28.18 -8.03
C LEU A 167 -11.00 -28.15 -6.76
N THR A 168 -10.25 -29.23 -6.45
CA THR A 168 -9.29 -29.22 -5.33
C THR A 168 -8.15 -28.23 -5.60
N VAL A 169 -7.61 -28.20 -6.83
CA VAL A 169 -6.57 -27.24 -7.23
C VAL A 169 -7.10 -25.82 -7.14
N VAL A 170 -8.32 -25.57 -7.64
CA VAL A 170 -9.00 -24.27 -7.50
C VAL A 170 -9.17 -23.90 -6.02
N ALA A 171 -9.57 -24.82 -5.15
CA ALA A 171 -9.68 -24.56 -3.72
C ALA A 171 -8.33 -24.18 -3.08
N VAL A 172 -7.23 -24.82 -3.48
CA VAL A 172 -5.87 -24.46 -3.02
C VAL A 172 -5.48 -23.07 -3.52
N LEU A 173 -5.75 -22.74 -4.79
CA LEU A 173 -5.48 -21.41 -5.34
C LEU A 173 -6.28 -20.31 -4.62
N LEU A 174 -7.56 -20.57 -4.32
CA LEU A 174 -8.41 -19.65 -3.56
C LEU A 174 -7.96 -19.53 -2.10
N ALA A 175 -7.46 -20.61 -1.50
CA ALA A 175 -6.85 -20.57 -0.18
C ALA A 175 -5.55 -19.74 -0.15
N LEU A 176 -4.73 -19.76 -1.21
CA LEU A 176 -3.58 -18.86 -1.33
C LEU A 176 -4.02 -17.39 -1.45
N GLY A 177 -5.09 -17.10 -2.18
CA GLY A 177 -5.67 -15.76 -2.22
C GLY A 177 -6.18 -15.29 -0.85
N SER A 178 -6.84 -16.18 -0.11
CA SER A 178 -7.26 -15.94 1.29
C SER A 178 -6.06 -15.68 2.21
N ALA A 179 -5.00 -16.48 2.08
CA ALA A 179 -3.76 -16.33 2.83
C ALA A 179 -3.11 -14.96 2.60
N ALA A 180 -3.05 -14.52 1.33
CA ALA A 180 -2.56 -13.19 0.97
C ALA A 180 -3.44 -12.08 1.55
N ALA A 181 -4.77 -12.21 1.54
CA ALA A 181 -5.67 -11.23 2.14
C ALA A 181 -5.48 -11.08 3.66
N TRP A 182 -5.33 -12.19 4.40
CA TRP A 182 -5.04 -12.16 5.83
C TRP A 182 -3.65 -11.61 6.15
N SER A 183 -2.64 -12.01 5.38
CA SER A 183 -1.28 -11.47 5.51
C SER A 183 -1.23 -9.95 5.23
N GLY A 184 -2.00 -9.48 4.24
CA GLY A 184 -2.11 -8.05 3.92
C GLY A 184 -2.84 -7.24 4.99
N ALA A 185 -3.78 -7.85 5.73
CA ALA A 185 -4.53 -7.21 6.82
C ALA A 185 -3.79 -7.23 8.17
N TRP A 186 -2.47 -7.46 8.17
CA TRP A 186 -1.67 -7.56 9.40
C TRP A 186 -1.81 -6.33 10.30
N GLU A 187 -1.83 -5.13 9.73
CA GLU A 187 -1.96 -3.88 10.48
C GLU A 187 -3.31 -3.77 11.18
N THR A 188 -4.41 -4.02 10.45
CA THR A 188 -5.77 -4.05 11.04
C THR A 188 -5.87 -5.04 12.19
N ILE A 189 -5.23 -6.20 12.07
CA ILE A 189 -5.29 -7.24 13.09
C ILE A 189 -4.41 -6.89 14.29
N LEU A 190 -3.21 -6.34 14.08
CA LEU A 190 -2.35 -5.88 15.17
C LEU A 190 -2.95 -4.70 15.94
N LEU A 191 -3.58 -3.76 15.22
CA LEU A 191 -4.32 -2.65 15.83
C LEU A 191 -5.50 -3.16 16.66
N PHE A 192 -6.22 -4.18 16.21
CA PHE A 192 -7.27 -4.82 17.01
C PHE A 192 -6.71 -5.52 18.25
N THR A 193 -5.62 -6.28 18.13
CA THR A 193 -5.08 -7.05 19.28
C THR A 193 -4.37 -6.19 20.32
N ASN A 194 -3.86 -5.02 19.92
CA ASN A 194 -3.14 -4.08 20.79
C ASN A 194 -3.90 -2.77 21.01
N GLY A 195 -5.15 -2.69 20.54
CA GLY A 195 -5.98 -1.50 20.69
C GLY A 195 -6.31 -1.26 22.17
N GLU A 196 -6.36 0.01 22.55
CA GLU A 196 -6.76 0.45 23.89
C GLU A 196 -8.06 1.26 23.82
N ASP A 197 -8.71 1.41 24.97
CA ASP A 197 -9.83 2.34 25.11
C ASP A 197 -9.33 3.77 24.93
N TRP A 198 -10.03 4.54 24.10
CA TRP A 198 -9.68 5.95 23.85
C TRP A 198 -10.04 6.85 25.03
N GLY A 199 -11.00 6.42 25.86
CA GLY A 199 -11.51 7.17 27.02
C GLY A 199 -12.52 8.25 26.64
N VAL A 200 -12.92 8.32 25.37
CA VAL A 200 -13.89 9.28 24.84
C VAL A 200 -14.91 8.51 24.01
N THR A 201 -16.19 8.75 24.28
CA THR A 201 -17.29 8.05 23.61
C THR A 201 -17.94 8.91 22.54
N ASP A 202 -18.31 8.29 21.44
CA ASP A 202 -19.13 8.89 20.39
C ASP A 202 -20.53 9.27 20.94
N PRO A 203 -21.00 10.51 20.71
CA PRO A 203 -22.29 10.99 21.22
C PRO A 203 -23.51 10.36 20.53
N THR A 204 -23.33 9.66 19.40
CA THR A 204 -24.45 9.07 18.63
C THR A 204 -24.83 7.67 19.12
N LEU A 205 -23.86 6.76 19.29
CA LEU A 205 -24.09 5.38 19.73
C LEU A 205 -23.54 5.08 21.13
N GLY A 206 -22.84 6.02 21.76
CA GLY A 206 -22.28 5.84 23.10
C GLY A 206 -21.17 4.80 23.18
N ARG A 207 -20.50 4.52 22.06
CA ARG A 207 -19.35 3.60 22.01
C ARG A 207 -18.05 4.38 22.11
N ASP A 208 -17.04 3.78 22.72
CA ASP A 208 -15.69 4.35 22.76
C ASP A 208 -15.13 4.53 21.33
N ILE A 209 -14.35 5.58 21.09
CA ILE A 209 -13.74 5.84 19.78
C ILE A 209 -12.80 4.70 19.36
N GLY A 210 -12.13 4.04 20.31
CA GLY A 210 -11.28 2.87 20.09
C GLY A 210 -12.03 1.72 19.42
N PHE A 211 -13.33 1.54 19.69
CA PHE A 211 -14.15 0.56 18.96
C PHE A 211 -14.19 0.85 17.45
N TYR A 212 -14.29 2.13 17.07
CA TYR A 212 -14.38 2.52 15.66
C TYR A 212 -13.04 2.42 14.94
N VAL A 213 -11.95 2.77 15.63
CA VAL A 213 -10.59 2.80 15.05
C VAL A 213 -9.95 1.40 15.03
N PHE A 214 -10.14 0.60 16.07
CA PHE A 214 -9.44 -0.70 16.23
C PHE A 214 -10.36 -1.91 15.96
N ASP A 215 -11.54 -1.96 16.59
CA ASP A 215 -12.40 -3.16 16.55
C ASP A 215 -13.20 -3.28 15.25
N LEU A 216 -13.85 -2.19 14.83
CA LEU A 216 -14.77 -2.19 13.71
C LEU A 216 -14.09 -2.63 12.40
N PRO A 217 -12.90 -2.13 12.02
CA PRO A 217 -12.19 -2.59 10.83
C PRO A 217 -11.86 -4.09 10.87
N PHE A 218 -11.48 -4.62 12.03
CA PHE A 218 -11.21 -6.04 12.21
C PHE A 218 -12.48 -6.88 12.00
N TRP A 219 -13.58 -6.55 12.68
CA TRP A 219 -14.83 -7.31 12.53
C TRP A 219 -15.41 -7.21 11.12
N ARG A 220 -15.24 -6.06 10.46
CA ARG A 220 -15.59 -5.88 9.04
C ARG A 220 -14.78 -6.78 8.13
N PHE A 221 -13.45 -6.82 8.32
CA PHE A 221 -12.57 -7.72 7.59
C PHE A 221 -12.98 -9.18 7.79
N VAL A 222 -13.18 -9.63 9.03
CA VAL A 222 -13.56 -11.01 9.36
C VAL A 222 -14.91 -11.38 8.75
N LEU A 223 -15.94 -10.54 8.86
CA LEU A 223 -17.27 -10.84 8.31
C LEU A 223 -17.29 -10.80 6.77
N GLY A 224 -16.57 -9.86 6.16
CA GLY A 224 -16.42 -9.80 4.70
C GLY A 224 -15.69 -11.03 4.16
N TRP A 225 -14.61 -11.42 4.83
CA TRP A 225 -13.87 -12.65 4.53
C TRP A 225 -14.74 -13.90 4.74
N ALA A 226 -15.44 -14.02 5.87
CA ALA A 226 -16.29 -15.18 6.16
C ALA A 226 -17.42 -15.33 5.14
N SER A 227 -18.05 -14.22 4.74
CA SER A 227 -19.09 -14.21 3.71
C SER A 227 -18.53 -14.66 2.35
N THR A 228 -17.35 -14.15 1.96
CA THR A 228 -16.65 -14.56 0.72
C THR A 228 -16.31 -16.05 0.75
N THR A 229 -15.77 -16.53 1.87
CA THR A 229 -15.44 -17.95 2.09
C THR A 229 -16.68 -18.83 1.96
N LEU A 230 -17.80 -18.47 2.60
CA LEU A 230 -19.05 -19.23 2.52
C LEU A 230 -19.64 -19.26 1.10
N ILE A 231 -19.57 -18.14 0.37
CA ILE A 231 -20.00 -18.07 -1.03
C ILE A 231 -19.13 -19.00 -1.89
N VAL A 232 -17.81 -18.91 -1.78
CA VAL A 232 -16.88 -19.75 -2.55
C VAL A 232 -17.07 -21.22 -2.20
N VAL A 233 -17.15 -21.57 -0.92
CA VAL A 233 -17.44 -22.94 -0.47
C VAL A 233 -18.77 -23.39 -1.06
N GLY A 234 -19.82 -22.58 -1.01
CA GLY A 234 -21.12 -22.86 -1.64
C GLY A 234 -21.01 -23.12 -3.14
N LEU A 235 -20.25 -22.31 -3.88
CA LEU A 235 -20.02 -22.48 -5.31
C LEU A 235 -19.22 -23.76 -5.63
N LEU A 236 -18.17 -24.05 -4.88
CA LEU A 236 -17.38 -25.29 -5.01
C LEU A 236 -18.26 -26.52 -4.71
N THR A 237 -19.14 -26.41 -3.71
CA THR A 237 -20.12 -27.44 -3.36
C THR A 237 -21.07 -27.70 -4.53
N LEU A 238 -21.65 -26.64 -5.07
CA LEU A 238 -22.58 -26.72 -6.20
C LEU A 238 -21.90 -27.23 -7.46
N ALA A 239 -20.69 -26.78 -7.77
CA ALA A 239 -19.88 -27.26 -8.89
C ALA A 239 -19.56 -28.76 -8.73
N THR A 240 -19.24 -29.21 -7.51
CA THR A 240 -19.02 -30.63 -7.21
C THR A 240 -20.30 -31.45 -7.45
N TYR A 241 -21.46 -30.95 -7.04
CA TYR A 241 -22.74 -31.62 -7.33
C TYR A 241 -23.07 -31.62 -8.82
N ALA A 242 -22.89 -30.50 -9.52
CA ALA A 242 -23.14 -30.37 -10.96
C ALA A 242 -22.24 -31.30 -11.79
N ALA A 243 -20.94 -31.38 -11.47
CA ALA A 243 -20.00 -32.27 -12.12
C ALA A 243 -20.38 -33.75 -12.00
N ARG A 244 -20.99 -34.14 -10.86
CA ARG A 244 -21.51 -35.50 -10.66
C ARG A 244 -22.87 -35.71 -11.32
N ALA A 245 -23.70 -34.67 -11.33
CA ALA A 245 -24.99 -34.70 -12.00
C ALA A 245 -24.89 -34.79 -13.52
N LEU A 246 -23.74 -34.45 -14.14
CA LEU A 246 -23.50 -34.71 -15.57
C LEU A 246 -23.71 -36.19 -15.96
N ARG A 247 -23.68 -37.12 -14.98
CA ARG A 247 -23.95 -38.56 -15.14
C ARG A 247 -25.40 -38.98 -14.84
N TRP A 248 -26.23 -38.14 -14.22
CA TRP A 248 -27.57 -38.49 -13.70
C TRP A 248 -28.63 -37.41 -14.00
N GLN A 249 -29.93 -37.70 -13.88
CA GLN A 249 -30.94 -36.63 -13.85
C GLN A 249 -30.79 -35.89 -12.51
N PHE A 250 -30.55 -34.57 -12.53
CA PHE A 250 -30.34 -33.76 -11.32
C PHE A 250 -31.58 -33.82 -10.40
N HIS A 251 -31.55 -34.69 -9.40
CA HIS A 251 -32.54 -34.73 -8.33
C HIS A 251 -31.88 -34.18 -7.07
N LEU A 252 -32.47 -33.12 -6.51
CA LEU A 252 -32.08 -32.55 -5.23
C LEU A 252 -32.43 -33.54 -4.12
N THR A 253 -31.56 -34.51 -3.84
CA THR A 253 -31.75 -35.47 -2.75
C THR A 253 -31.74 -34.76 -1.40
N ALA A 254 -32.37 -35.37 -0.38
CA ALA A 254 -32.46 -34.76 0.95
C ALA A 254 -31.09 -34.35 1.54
N PRO A 255 -30.00 -35.14 1.42
CA PRO A 255 -28.69 -34.74 1.94
C PRO A 255 -28.03 -33.59 1.15
N VAL A 256 -28.26 -33.49 -0.17
CA VAL A 256 -27.77 -32.37 -0.98
C VAL A 256 -28.44 -31.06 -0.54
N ARG A 257 -29.76 -31.09 -0.33
CA ARG A 257 -30.51 -29.93 0.19
C ARG A 257 -30.05 -29.54 1.58
N ALA A 258 -29.80 -30.50 2.47
CA ALA A 258 -29.29 -30.25 3.80
C ALA A 258 -27.94 -29.51 3.78
N HIS A 259 -26.98 -30.01 2.98
CA HIS A 259 -25.65 -29.41 2.88
C HIS A 259 -25.69 -27.96 2.37
N VAL A 260 -26.45 -27.71 1.31
CA VAL A 260 -26.63 -26.34 0.77
C VAL A 260 -27.39 -25.44 1.75
N SER A 261 -28.37 -25.98 2.50
CA SER A 261 -29.12 -25.21 3.49
C SER A 261 -28.26 -24.81 4.69
N VAL A 262 -27.31 -25.66 5.12
CA VAL A 262 -26.36 -25.33 6.18
C VAL A 262 -25.42 -24.20 5.76
N ILE A 263 -24.84 -24.29 4.55
CA ILE A 263 -23.98 -23.21 4.02
C ILE A 263 -24.76 -21.89 3.90
N GLY A 264 -25.99 -21.95 3.36
CA GLY A 264 -26.88 -20.79 3.27
C GLY A 264 -27.28 -20.20 4.62
N ALA A 265 -27.53 -21.04 5.63
CA ALA A 265 -27.83 -20.59 6.98
C ALA A 265 -26.64 -19.89 7.62
N LEU A 266 -25.43 -20.44 7.49
CA LEU A 266 -24.21 -19.79 7.97
C LEU A 266 -24.00 -18.44 7.28
N LEU A 267 -24.25 -18.34 5.97
CA LEU A 267 -24.14 -17.08 5.24
C LEU A 267 -25.17 -16.04 5.72
N LEU A 268 -26.40 -16.45 6.02
CA LEU A 268 -27.40 -15.55 6.60
C LEU A 268 -27.03 -15.09 8.01
N VAL A 269 -26.36 -15.93 8.80
CA VAL A 269 -25.82 -15.53 10.11
C VAL A 269 -24.70 -14.50 9.96
N THR A 270 -23.78 -14.67 9.00
CA THR A 270 -22.73 -13.66 8.76
C THR A 270 -23.31 -12.35 8.26
N ILE A 271 -24.34 -12.40 7.40
CA ILE A 271 -25.10 -11.22 6.97
C ILE A 271 -25.79 -10.54 8.16
N ALA A 272 -26.42 -11.32 9.05
CA ALA A 272 -27.09 -10.78 10.24
C ALA A 272 -26.12 -10.06 11.18
N ALA A 273 -24.91 -10.61 11.37
CA ALA A 273 -23.82 -9.96 12.09
C ALA A 273 -23.33 -8.69 11.36
N GLY A 274 -23.31 -8.71 10.03
CA GLY A 274 -22.98 -7.54 9.20
C GLY A 274 -23.91 -6.35 9.48
N TYR A 275 -25.22 -6.58 9.55
CA TYR A 275 -26.19 -5.54 9.92
C TYR A 275 -25.94 -4.91 11.30
N GLN A 276 -25.40 -5.67 12.25
CA GLN A 276 -25.06 -5.12 13.58
C GLN A 276 -23.82 -4.22 13.51
N LEU A 277 -22.88 -4.50 12.62
CA LEU A 277 -21.78 -3.58 12.33
C LEU A 277 -22.26 -2.38 11.49
N ASP A 278 -23.29 -2.54 10.64
CA ASP A 278 -23.83 -1.45 9.81
C ASP A 278 -24.38 -0.31 10.66
N ILE A 279 -24.85 -0.61 11.87
CA ILE A 279 -25.25 0.40 12.85
C ILE A 279 -24.06 1.31 13.20
N ALA A 280 -22.87 0.75 13.43
CA ALA A 280 -21.68 1.55 13.73
C ALA A 280 -21.20 2.37 12.51
N GLU A 281 -21.38 1.86 11.30
CA GLU A 281 -21.02 2.61 10.08
C GLU A 281 -21.91 3.83 9.83
N LEU A 282 -23.03 3.97 10.55
CA LEU A 282 -23.86 5.17 10.47
C LEU A 282 -23.07 6.43 10.85
N ALA A 283 -22.05 6.30 11.72
CA ALA A 283 -21.16 7.41 12.06
C ALA A 283 -20.36 7.96 10.86
N TYR A 284 -20.26 7.21 9.74
CA TYR A 284 -19.59 7.61 8.50
C TYR A 284 -20.57 7.88 7.35
N SER A 285 -21.87 7.94 7.65
CA SER A 285 -22.92 8.21 6.68
C SER A 285 -22.72 9.58 6.03
N ARG A 286 -23.09 9.68 4.76
CA ARG A 286 -23.21 10.94 4.00
C ARG A 286 -24.66 11.17 3.58
N ARG A 287 -25.61 10.60 4.31
CA ARG A 287 -27.04 10.68 4.00
C ARG A 287 -27.62 11.95 4.62
N GLY A 288 -28.25 12.80 3.80
CA GLY A 288 -28.82 14.08 4.24
C GLY A 288 -27.83 15.24 4.04
N ILE A 289 -28.33 16.48 4.14
CA ILE A 289 -27.55 17.73 4.01
C ILE A 289 -26.69 17.73 2.74
N ASP A 290 -27.28 17.32 1.62
CA ASP A 290 -26.65 17.20 0.30
C ASP A 290 -25.34 16.38 0.26
N GLY A 291 -25.08 15.54 1.27
CA GLY A 291 -23.85 14.76 1.40
C GLY A 291 -22.62 15.61 1.74
N THR A 292 -22.82 16.83 2.25
CA THR A 292 -21.73 17.76 2.60
C THR A 292 -20.99 17.39 3.87
N ILE A 293 -21.66 16.67 4.79
CA ILE A 293 -21.06 16.21 6.04
C ILE A 293 -20.95 14.68 6.06
N GLN A 294 -19.96 14.19 6.82
CA GLN A 294 -19.85 12.79 7.19
C GLN A 294 -20.20 12.61 8.68
N ALA A 295 -21.42 12.14 8.96
CA ALA A 295 -21.92 11.87 10.31
C ALA A 295 -23.24 11.07 10.25
N ALA A 296 -23.61 10.45 11.38
CA ALA A 296 -24.93 9.88 11.55
C ALA A 296 -25.98 10.99 11.58
N THR A 297 -26.96 10.95 10.67
CA THR A 297 -28.05 11.93 10.59
C THR A 297 -29.34 11.44 11.24
N TYR A 298 -30.37 12.29 11.28
CA TYR A 298 -31.66 11.91 11.86
C TYR A 298 -32.25 10.67 11.20
N THR A 299 -32.22 10.59 9.86
CA THR A 299 -32.73 9.43 9.12
C THR A 299 -31.93 8.18 9.45
N ASP A 300 -30.63 8.30 9.69
CA ASP A 300 -29.80 7.15 10.04
C ASP A 300 -30.19 6.58 11.41
N MET A 301 -30.32 7.46 12.41
CA MET A 301 -30.61 7.04 13.78
C MET A 301 -32.06 6.60 13.98
N ASN A 302 -33.01 7.21 13.26
CA ASN A 302 -34.44 6.96 13.46
C ASN A 302 -35.06 6.01 12.43
N ALA A 303 -34.40 5.74 11.30
CA ALA A 303 -34.90 4.83 10.27
C ALA A 303 -33.92 3.70 9.96
N GLN A 304 -32.64 3.99 9.71
CA GLN A 304 -31.68 2.95 9.32
C GLN A 304 -31.27 2.04 10.46
N LEU A 305 -31.04 2.58 11.66
CA LEU A 305 -30.73 1.76 12.83
C LEU A 305 -31.86 0.76 13.13
N PRO A 306 -33.15 1.19 13.24
CA PRO A 306 -34.26 0.24 13.36
C PRO A 306 -34.35 -0.76 12.21
N ALA A 307 -34.09 -0.32 10.97
CA ALA A 307 -34.09 -1.19 9.81
C ALA A 307 -33.03 -2.29 9.91
N ALA A 308 -31.80 -1.94 10.29
CA ALA A 308 -30.70 -2.89 10.49
C ALA A 308 -31.06 -3.93 11.58
N VAL A 309 -31.65 -3.50 12.69
CA VAL A 309 -32.11 -4.40 13.76
C VAL A 309 -33.18 -5.38 13.25
N ILE A 310 -34.19 -4.88 12.52
CA ILE A 310 -35.24 -5.73 11.92
C ILE A 310 -34.62 -6.74 10.95
N LEU A 311 -33.71 -6.29 10.09
CA LEU A 311 -33.05 -7.15 9.11
C LEU A 311 -32.15 -8.19 9.75
N THR A 312 -31.49 -7.88 10.87
CA THR A 312 -30.77 -8.89 11.69
C THR A 312 -31.73 -9.99 12.13
N VAL A 313 -32.88 -9.63 12.72
CA VAL A 313 -33.87 -10.62 13.19
C VAL A 313 -34.41 -11.46 12.03
N VAL A 314 -34.75 -10.83 10.90
CA VAL A 314 -35.24 -11.52 9.70
C VAL A 314 -34.18 -12.47 9.14
N ALA A 315 -32.93 -12.04 9.03
CA ALA A 315 -31.83 -12.88 8.53
C ALA A 315 -31.59 -14.09 9.45
N LEU A 316 -31.60 -13.90 10.78
CA LEU A 316 -31.50 -14.99 11.75
C LEU A 316 -32.70 -15.94 11.66
N ALA A 317 -33.92 -15.42 11.55
CA ALA A 317 -35.11 -16.23 11.37
C ALA A 317 -35.05 -17.06 10.07
N SER A 318 -34.61 -16.44 8.96
CA SER A 318 -34.37 -17.13 7.70
C SER A 318 -33.27 -18.19 7.80
N ALA A 319 -32.19 -17.94 8.54
CA ALA A 319 -31.16 -18.93 8.82
C ALA A 319 -31.72 -20.14 9.58
N VAL A 320 -32.53 -19.91 10.62
CA VAL A 320 -33.21 -20.98 11.37
C VAL A 320 -34.16 -21.76 10.46
N LEU A 321 -34.95 -21.09 9.62
CA LEU A 321 -35.83 -21.75 8.66
C LEU A 321 -35.06 -22.63 7.65
N LEU A 322 -33.91 -22.19 7.16
CA LEU A 322 -33.03 -23.01 6.32
C LEU A 322 -32.51 -24.25 7.05
N LEU A 323 -32.11 -24.10 8.32
CA LEU A 323 -31.68 -25.24 9.14
C LEU A 323 -32.84 -26.22 9.37
N LEU A 324 -34.03 -25.74 9.70
CA LEU A 324 -35.23 -26.58 9.88
C LEU A 324 -35.63 -27.30 8.59
N ASN A 325 -35.43 -26.69 7.42
CA ASN A 325 -35.70 -27.32 6.13
C ASN A 325 -34.85 -28.59 5.88
N THR A 326 -33.72 -28.74 6.57
CA THR A 326 -32.94 -29.99 6.59
C THR A 326 -33.79 -31.19 7.01
N PHE A 327 -34.79 -30.97 7.88
CA PHE A 327 -35.71 -31.99 8.37
C PHE A 327 -37.02 -32.07 7.55
N PHE A 328 -37.59 -30.93 7.15
CA PHE A 328 -38.90 -30.85 6.48
C PHE A 328 -38.87 -30.98 4.94
N ARG A 329 -37.68 -31.06 4.33
CA ARG A 329 -37.45 -31.56 2.96
C ARG A 329 -38.17 -30.79 1.83
N THR A 330 -38.43 -29.48 1.97
CA THR A 330 -39.23 -28.73 0.98
C THR A 330 -38.49 -27.52 0.38
N LEU A 331 -38.45 -27.40 -0.96
CA LEU A 331 -37.67 -26.34 -1.64
C LEU A 331 -38.31 -24.94 -1.58
N TRP A 332 -39.64 -24.84 -1.45
CA TRP A 332 -40.32 -23.53 -1.42
C TRP A 332 -39.96 -22.73 -0.17
N LEU A 333 -39.66 -23.38 0.97
CA LEU A 333 -39.24 -22.72 2.22
C LEU A 333 -37.88 -22.02 2.06
N LEU A 334 -36.97 -22.61 1.28
CA LEU A 334 -35.67 -22.01 0.97
C LEU A 334 -35.84 -20.76 0.09
N GLY A 335 -36.67 -20.86 -0.96
CA GLY A 335 -37.01 -19.73 -1.81
C GLY A 335 -37.75 -18.62 -1.05
N LEU A 336 -38.65 -18.98 -0.13
CA LEU A 336 -39.36 -18.04 0.71
C LEU A 336 -38.42 -17.30 1.68
N ALA A 337 -37.54 -18.02 2.40
CA ALA A 337 -36.66 -17.42 3.38
C ALA A 337 -35.69 -16.39 2.76
N VAL A 338 -35.07 -16.77 1.63
CA VAL A 338 -34.16 -15.88 0.90
C VAL A 338 -34.93 -14.76 0.21
N GLY A 339 -36.05 -15.07 -0.45
CA GLY A 339 -36.86 -14.08 -1.16
C GLY A 339 -37.51 -13.07 -0.23
N ALA A 340 -38.01 -13.50 0.93
CA ALA A 340 -38.59 -12.62 1.94
C ALA A 340 -37.51 -11.71 2.55
N TRP A 341 -36.36 -12.27 2.94
CA TRP A 341 -35.23 -11.46 3.43
C TRP A 341 -34.81 -10.41 2.39
N PHE A 342 -34.63 -10.81 1.13
CA PHE A 342 -34.24 -9.90 0.04
C PHE A 342 -35.28 -8.81 -0.21
N LEU A 343 -36.57 -9.17 -0.21
CA LEU A 343 -37.65 -8.20 -0.35
C LEU A 343 -37.68 -7.22 0.83
N LEU A 344 -37.59 -7.73 2.06
CA LEU A 344 -37.54 -6.93 3.29
C LEU A 344 -36.32 -6.01 3.32
N SER A 345 -35.15 -6.45 2.84
CA SER A 345 -33.97 -5.57 2.78
C SER A 345 -34.17 -4.37 1.86
N ILE A 346 -34.89 -4.53 0.74
CA ILE A 346 -35.23 -3.42 -0.15
C ILE A 346 -36.27 -2.50 0.49
N LEU A 347 -37.34 -3.06 1.04
CA LEU A 347 -38.44 -2.29 1.63
C LEU A 347 -38.00 -1.53 2.88
N VAL A 348 -37.38 -2.23 3.83
CA VAL A 348 -37.06 -1.71 5.16
C VAL A 348 -35.72 -0.97 5.16
N GLY A 349 -34.71 -1.44 4.43
CA GLY A 349 -33.39 -0.79 4.37
C GLY A 349 -33.26 0.33 3.33
N GLY A 350 -34.11 0.34 2.30
CA GLY A 350 -34.08 1.33 1.22
C GLY A 350 -35.26 2.31 1.26
N LEU A 351 -36.47 1.78 1.06
CA LEU A 351 -37.66 2.64 0.87
C LEU A 351 -38.07 3.37 2.15
N TYR A 352 -38.03 2.71 3.30
CA TYR A 352 -38.43 3.33 4.57
C TYR A 352 -37.54 4.53 4.96
N PRO A 353 -36.19 4.43 4.96
CA PRO A 353 -35.31 5.57 5.18
C PRO A 353 -35.51 6.70 4.16
N ALA A 354 -35.69 6.37 2.87
CA ALA A 354 -35.95 7.38 1.84
C ALA A 354 -37.27 8.12 2.08
N PHE A 355 -38.30 7.43 2.58
CA PHE A 355 -39.56 8.06 2.98
C PHE A 355 -39.37 8.99 4.18
N VAL A 356 -38.65 8.57 5.22
CA VAL A 356 -38.35 9.40 6.40
C VAL A 356 -37.58 10.65 6.00
N GLN A 357 -36.53 10.52 5.18
CA GLN A 357 -35.75 11.64 4.67
C GLN A 357 -36.65 12.68 3.95
N ARG A 358 -37.45 12.21 2.98
CA ARG A 358 -38.25 13.10 2.14
C ARG A 358 -39.42 13.76 2.85
N VAL A 359 -40.04 13.06 3.81
CA VAL A 359 -41.31 13.49 4.42
C VAL A 359 -41.09 14.16 5.79
N GLN A 360 -40.09 13.73 6.57
CA GLN A 360 -39.84 14.28 7.90
C GLN A 360 -38.62 15.21 7.96
N VAL A 361 -37.54 14.89 7.24
CA VAL A 361 -36.27 15.65 7.35
C VAL A 361 -36.23 16.83 6.40
N GLU A 362 -36.32 16.61 5.09
CA GLU A 362 -36.19 17.66 4.06
C GLU A 362 -37.08 18.91 4.31
N PRO A 363 -38.34 18.79 4.77
CA PRO A 363 -39.17 19.98 5.02
C PRO A 363 -38.69 20.88 6.16
N ASN A 364 -37.90 20.36 7.11
CA ASN A 364 -37.41 21.09 8.28
C ASN A 364 -36.02 20.62 8.70
N GLU A 365 -35.10 20.53 7.74
CA GLU A 365 -33.80 19.86 7.90
C GLU A 365 -32.97 20.49 9.02
N LEU A 366 -32.90 21.83 9.08
CA LEU A 366 -32.10 22.52 10.11
C LEU A 366 -32.53 22.19 11.54
N ALA A 367 -33.84 22.09 11.81
CA ALA A 367 -34.31 21.84 13.17
C ALA A 367 -34.12 20.36 13.56
N VAL A 368 -34.36 19.45 12.62
CA VAL A 368 -34.27 18.00 12.82
C VAL A 368 -32.81 17.54 12.92
N GLU A 369 -31.93 18.10 12.09
CA GLU A 369 -30.51 17.72 12.01
C GLU A 369 -29.61 18.46 13.00
N ARG A 370 -30.12 19.50 13.67
CA ARG A 370 -29.35 20.33 14.62
C ARG A 370 -28.49 19.54 15.63
N PRO A 371 -28.99 18.51 16.33
CA PRO A 371 -28.16 17.75 17.28
C PRO A 371 -27.05 16.97 16.57
N TYR A 372 -27.31 16.40 15.40
CA TYR A 372 -26.33 15.62 14.64
C TYR A 372 -25.24 16.51 14.04
N VAL A 373 -25.62 17.68 13.52
CA VAL A 373 -24.66 18.69 13.05
C VAL A 373 -23.77 19.18 14.20
N ARG A 374 -24.32 19.35 15.41
CA ARG A 374 -23.51 19.70 16.58
C ARG A 374 -22.49 18.60 16.90
N ASN A 375 -22.93 17.35 16.97
CA ASN A 375 -22.04 16.21 17.22
C ASN A 375 -20.94 16.11 16.16
N HIS A 376 -21.27 16.33 14.89
CA HIS A 376 -20.31 16.38 13.79
C HIS A 376 -19.26 17.48 13.96
N LEU A 377 -19.67 18.69 14.33
CA LEU A 377 -18.76 19.82 14.56
C LEU A 377 -17.85 19.58 15.76
N GLU A 378 -18.38 19.04 16.86
CA GLU A 378 -17.61 18.70 18.06
C GLU A 378 -16.63 17.56 17.78
N ALA A 379 -17.08 16.50 17.11
CA ALA A 379 -16.24 15.36 16.72
C ALA A 379 -15.14 15.79 15.74
N THR A 380 -15.45 16.61 14.74
CA THR A 380 -14.45 17.11 13.78
C THR A 380 -13.42 17.98 14.49
N ARG A 381 -13.83 18.88 15.38
CA ARG A 381 -12.88 19.70 16.14
C ARG A 381 -11.99 18.85 17.02
N ALA A 382 -12.59 17.94 17.79
CA ALA A 382 -11.83 17.01 18.62
C ALA A 382 -10.90 16.15 17.77
N ALA A 383 -11.31 15.65 16.61
CA ALA A 383 -10.49 14.77 15.78
C ALA A 383 -9.25 15.45 15.17
N PHE A 384 -9.22 16.78 15.09
CA PHE A 384 -8.11 17.59 14.59
C PHE A 384 -7.49 18.52 15.64
N GLU A 385 -7.86 18.39 16.92
CA GLU A 385 -7.37 19.25 18.01
C GLU A 385 -7.68 20.74 17.77
N LEU A 386 -8.84 21.02 17.17
CA LEU A 386 -9.31 22.37 16.85
C LEU A 386 -10.21 22.97 17.95
N ASP A 387 -10.47 22.23 19.01
CA ASP A 387 -11.26 22.64 20.16
C ASP A 387 -10.47 23.52 21.15
N GLU A 388 -9.13 23.47 21.11
CA GLU A 388 -8.25 24.30 21.95
C GLU A 388 -7.69 25.55 21.22
N VAL A 389 -8.22 25.88 20.04
CA VAL A 389 -7.70 26.99 19.22
C VAL A 389 -8.16 28.35 19.76
N ASP A 390 -7.21 29.16 20.23
CA ASP A 390 -7.43 30.55 20.62
C ASP A 390 -7.52 31.47 19.39
N THR A 391 -8.73 31.96 19.09
CA THR A 391 -8.96 32.87 17.96
C THR A 391 -8.82 34.32 18.38
N ARG A 392 -7.77 35.00 17.90
CA ARG A 392 -7.52 36.43 18.16
C ARG A 392 -7.77 37.26 16.91
N THR A 393 -8.46 38.39 17.08
CA THR A 393 -8.64 39.35 15.99
C THR A 393 -7.43 40.29 15.92
N PHE A 394 -6.56 40.09 14.93
CA PHE A 394 -5.45 41.01 14.64
C PHE A 394 -5.93 42.13 13.72
N THR A 395 -5.97 43.37 14.22
CA THR A 395 -6.48 44.53 13.46
C THR A 395 -5.39 45.29 12.71
N GLY A 396 -4.12 45.10 13.07
CA GLY A 396 -2.98 45.84 12.50
C GLY A 396 -2.99 47.35 12.79
N LYS A 397 -3.83 47.83 13.72
CA LYS A 397 -4.00 49.27 14.05
C LYS A 397 -3.31 49.69 15.34
N GLN A 398 -2.40 48.88 15.87
CA GLN A 398 -1.64 49.22 17.07
C GLN A 398 -0.75 50.43 16.79
N GLU A 399 -0.81 51.45 17.64
CA GLU A 399 0.08 52.59 17.57
C GLU A 399 1.48 52.17 18.06
N LEU A 400 2.49 52.35 17.21
CA LEU A 400 3.87 51.97 17.50
C LEU A 400 4.54 53.08 18.34
N THR A 401 4.48 52.96 19.67
CA THR A 401 5.18 53.86 20.60
C THR A 401 6.54 53.29 21.01
N ARG A 402 7.43 54.13 21.55
CA ARG A 402 8.76 53.68 22.03
C ARG A 402 8.62 52.60 23.10
N GLU A 403 7.66 52.74 24.00
CA GLU A 403 7.40 51.78 25.08
C GLU A 403 7.05 50.39 24.55
N VAL A 404 6.37 50.29 23.40
CA VAL A 404 6.06 49.00 22.75
C VAL A 404 7.34 48.32 22.26
N PHE A 405 8.26 49.07 21.64
CA PHE A 405 9.56 48.53 21.20
C PHE A 405 10.42 48.08 22.39
N GLU A 406 10.44 48.87 23.46
CA GLU A 406 11.20 48.52 24.68
C GLU A 406 10.64 47.28 25.40
N GLN A 407 9.33 47.03 25.30
CA GLN A 407 8.68 45.85 25.89
C GLN A 407 8.81 44.59 25.03
N ASP A 408 8.85 44.72 23.70
CA ASP A 408 8.89 43.60 22.75
C ASP A 408 10.26 43.45 22.06
N GLN A 409 11.34 43.72 22.79
CA GLN A 409 12.71 43.68 22.26
C GLN A 409 13.06 42.33 21.60
N ALA A 410 12.60 41.21 22.19
CA ALA A 410 12.78 39.87 21.62
C ALA A 410 12.14 39.70 20.22
N THR A 411 11.05 40.41 19.92
CA THR A 411 10.45 40.40 18.58
C THR A 411 11.31 41.20 17.60
N ILE A 412 11.83 42.35 18.05
CA ILE A 412 12.69 43.23 17.25
C ILE A 412 14.00 42.54 16.88
N ASP A 413 14.64 41.89 17.85
CA ASP A 413 15.90 41.15 17.69
C ASP A 413 15.75 39.85 16.89
N ASN A 414 14.52 39.53 16.46
CA ASN A 414 14.21 38.38 15.63
C ASN A 414 13.37 38.78 14.40
N LEU A 415 13.39 40.06 14.02
CA LEU A 415 12.75 40.53 12.80
C LEU A 415 13.48 39.93 11.59
N ARG A 416 12.81 38.97 10.97
CA ARG A 416 13.36 38.26 9.81
C ARG A 416 13.55 39.20 8.61
N LEU A 417 14.80 39.47 8.29
CA LEU A 417 15.22 40.22 7.09
C LEU A 417 15.41 39.30 5.87
N TRP A 418 15.71 38.02 6.10
CA TRP A 418 15.96 37.03 5.05
C TRP A 418 14.71 36.24 4.63
N ASP A 419 14.56 35.97 3.33
CA ASP A 419 13.66 34.93 2.81
C ASP A 419 14.51 33.69 2.49
N TYR A 420 13.99 32.51 2.81
CA TYR A 420 14.70 31.23 2.67
C TYR A 420 15.11 30.93 1.23
N ARG A 421 14.32 31.32 0.22
CA ARG A 421 14.59 31.02 -1.20
C ARG A 421 15.81 31.75 -1.77
N PRO A 422 15.94 33.09 -1.67
CA PRO A 422 17.15 33.78 -2.11
C PRO A 422 18.36 33.47 -1.22
N LEU A 423 18.14 33.14 0.06
CA LEU A 423 19.22 32.73 0.95
C LEU A 423 19.82 31.39 0.52
N LEU A 424 19.00 30.41 0.16
CA LEU A 424 19.44 29.12 -0.39
C LEU A 424 20.33 29.31 -1.63
N GLN A 425 19.91 30.18 -2.57
CA GLN A 425 20.71 30.52 -3.74
C GLN A 425 22.05 31.15 -3.34
N THR A 426 22.06 31.99 -2.31
CA THR A 426 23.27 32.64 -1.80
C THR A 426 24.22 31.63 -1.15
N PHE A 427 23.70 30.67 -0.37
CA PHE A 427 24.48 29.57 0.19
C PHE A 427 25.11 28.72 -0.92
N GLY A 428 24.33 28.35 -1.94
CA GLY A 428 24.81 27.62 -3.11
C GLY A 428 25.86 28.36 -3.95
N GLN A 429 25.97 29.69 -3.83
CA GLN A 429 26.99 30.49 -4.52
C GLN A 429 28.23 30.75 -3.66
N GLN A 430 28.05 31.07 -2.38
CA GLN A 430 29.11 31.53 -1.49
C GLN A 430 29.71 30.43 -0.62
N GLN A 431 28.90 29.45 -0.22
CA GLN A 431 29.25 28.44 0.80
C GLN A 431 29.29 27.01 0.24
N ILE A 432 29.10 26.84 -1.07
CA ILE A 432 29.22 25.54 -1.73
C ILE A 432 30.67 25.02 -1.64
N LEU A 433 31.66 25.92 -1.78
CA LEU A 433 33.12 25.68 -1.72
C LEU A 433 33.68 24.69 -2.76
N ARG A 434 32.92 23.65 -3.13
CA ARG A 434 33.22 22.56 -4.06
C ARG A 434 31.93 22.16 -4.78
N GLN A 435 32.05 21.67 -6.01
CA GLN A 435 30.88 21.42 -6.87
C GLN A 435 29.99 20.27 -6.40
N TYR A 436 30.54 19.30 -5.66
CA TYR A 436 29.83 18.13 -5.14
C TYR A 436 29.06 18.39 -3.85
N TYR A 437 29.21 19.57 -3.24
CA TYR A 437 28.36 19.94 -2.12
C TYR A 437 27.06 20.56 -2.63
N HIS A 438 25.97 20.25 -1.93
CA HIS A 438 24.64 20.77 -2.21
C HIS A 438 23.99 21.27 -0.91
N PHE A 439 23.11 22.26 -1.07
CA PHE A 439 22.19 22.72 -0.03
C PHE A 439 20.79 22.47 -0.59
N GLY A 440 20.02 21.59 0.04
CA GLY A 440 18.68 21.21 -0.43
C GLY A 440 17.64 22.28 -0.11
N ASP A 441 17.73 22.84 1.08
CA ASP A 441 16.70 23.65 1.73
C ASP A 441 17.32 24.68 2.71
N VAL A 442 16.49 25.49 3.36
CA VAL A 442 16.92 26.37 4.45
C VAL A 442 15.87 26.34 5.55
N ASP A 443 16.27 25.76 6.67
CA ASP A 443 15.50 25.63 7.89
C ASP A 443 15.54 26.89 8.75
N ILE A 444 14.52 27.03 9.60
CA ILE A 444 14.45 28.10 10.60
C ILE A 444 14.32 27.45 11.98
N ASP A 445 15.27 27.75 12.85
CA ASP A 445 15.30 27.22 14.21
C ASP A 445 15.76 28.28 15.22
N ARG A 446 15.72 27.96 16.51
CA ARG A 446 15.97 28.88 17.63
C ARG A 446 17.10 28.37 18.51
N TYR A 447 18.09 29.23 18.73
CA TYR A 447 19.26 28.93 19.54
C TYR A 447 19.47 30.00 20.61
N SER A 448 20.03 29.57 21.75
CA SER A 448 20.48 30.49 22.79
C SER A 448 21.91 30.94 22.48
N ILE A 449 22.07 32.16 21.96
CA ILE A 449 23.38 32.79 21.70
C ILE A 449 23.58 33.90 22.73
N ASP A 450 24.69 33.86 23.46
CA ASP A 450 25.02 34.84 24.51
C ASP A 450 23.94 35.01 25.59
N GLY A 451 23.14 33.97 25.83
CA GLY A 451 22.04 33.96 26.80
C GLY A 451 20.71 34.52 26.26
N GLU A 452 20.65 34.90 24.99
CA GLU A 452 19.46 35.40 24.32
C GLU A 452 18.96 34.41 23.25
N GLN A 453 17.64 34.27 23.15
CA GLN A 453 17.01 33.43 22.13
C GLN A 453 17.02 34.14 20.77
N ARG A 454 17.75 33.57 19.82
CA ARG A 454 17.91 34.06 18.45
C ARG A 454 17.37 33.06 17.45
N GLN A 455 16.63 33.56 16.47
CA GLN A 455 16.19 32.81 15.29
C GLN A 455 17.31 32.76 14.27
N ILE A 456 17.56 31.57 13.77
CA ILE A 456 18.65 31.26 12.85
C ILE A 456 18.07 30.56 11.64
N MET A 457 18.57 30.95 10.48
CA MET A 457 18.39 30.21 9.25
C MET A 457 19.62 29.36 8.98
N LEU A 458 19.43 28.06 8.80
CA LEU A 458 20.53 27.13 8.59
C LEU A 458 20.22 26.12 7.49
N SER A 459 21.27 25.50 6.95
CA SER A 459 21.16 24.53 5.86
C SER A 459 22.29 23.52 5.92
N ALA A 460 21.95 22.25 5.72
CA ALA A 460 22.91 21.16 5.67
C ALA A 460 23.72 21.17 4.38
N ARG A 461 25.04 21.03 4.50
CA ARG A 461 25.94 20.89 3.35
C ARG A 461 26.07 19.42 2.99
N GLU A 462 25.12 18.92 2.23
CA GLU A 462 25.07 17.52 1.80
C GLU A 462 25.96 17.23 0.60
N LEU A 463 26.23 15.95 0.37
CA LEU A 463 27.04 15.45 -0.74
C LEU A 463 26.13 14.94 -1.86
N ASP A 464 26.25 15.53 -3.04
CA ASP A 464 25.57 15.09 -4.25
C ASP A 464 26.60 14.45 -5.21
N ILE A 465 26.53 13.13 -5.34
CA ILE A 465 27.46 12.32 -6.14
C ILE A 465 27.31 12.62 -7.63
N ASP A 466 26.12 13.01 -8.10
CA ASP A 466 25.86 13.29 -9.50
C ASP A 466 26.54 14.59 -9.98
N ARG A 467 26.93 15.46 -9.04
CA ARG A 467 27.73 16.66 -9.30
C ARG A 467 29.23 16.40 -9.40
N LEU A 468 29.69 15.19 -9.12
CA LEU A 468 31.09 14.83 -9.38
C LEU A 468 31.37 14.90 -10.89
N PRO A 469 32.55 15.40 -11.30
CA PRO A 469 32.97 15.36 -12.70
C PRO A 469 32.86 13.94 -13.26
N SER A 470 32.43 13.79 -14.51
CA SER A 470 32.20 12.45 -15.10
C SER A 470 33.43 11.55 -15.05
N GLN A 471 34.63 12.09 -15.17
CA GLN A 471 35.88 11.34 -15.00
C GLN A 471 36.17 10.87 -13.57
N ALA A 472 35.57 11.52 -12.56
CA ALA A 472 35.73 11.20 -11.15
C ALA A 472 34.63 10.26 -10.61
N ARG A 473 33.57 10.02 -11.39
CA ARG A 473 32.49 9.05 -11.09
C ARG A 473 32.94 7.61 -11.34
N THR A 474 33.91 7.17 -10.55
CA THR A 474 34.36 5.77 -10.50
C THR A 474 33.71 5.07 -9.33
N TRP A 475 33.56 3.75 -9.39
CA TRP A 475 32.97 2.97 -8.30
C TRP A 475 33.66 3.23 -6.95
N THR A 476 35.00 3.25 -6.92
CA THR A 476 35.76 3.58 -5.69
C THR A 476 35.39 4.97 -5.17
N ASN A 477 35.24 5.97 -6.05
CA ASN A 477 34.90 7.30 -5.60
C ASN A 477 33.46 7.40 -5.08
N GLU A 478 32.50 6.82 -5.78
CA GLU A 478 31.08 6.86 -5.41
C GLU A 478 30.75 6.03 -4.17
N ARG A 479 31.49 4.93 -3.94
CA ARG A 479 31.16 3.97 -2.87
C ARG A 479 32.07 4.03 -1.67
N LEU A 480 33.31 4.49 -1.81
CA LEU A 480 34.33 4.38 -0.76
C LEU A 480 35.01 5.72 -0.40
N VAL A 481 35.05 6.69 -1.31
CA VAL A 481 35.74 7.97 -1.05
C VAL A 481 34.75 9.07 -0.69
N PHE A 482 33.80 9.37 -1.56
CA PHE A 482 32.80 10.41 -1.33
C PHE A 482 31.60 9.78 -0.64
N THR A 483 31.70 9.66 0.69
CA THR A 483 30.70 8.94 1.48
C THR A 483 29.72 9.84 2.20
N HIS A 484 30.09 11.06 2.58
CA HIS A 484 29.27 11.94 3.45
C HIS A 484 29.34 13.41 3.04
N GLY A 485 28.31 14.17 3.43
CA GLY A 485 28.30 15.64 3.46
C GLY A 485 29.07 16.18 4.67
N TYR A 486 29.21 17.51 4.79
CA TYR A 486 30.02 18.09 5.86
C TYR A 486 29.53 19.46 6.35
N GLY A 487 28.98 19.47 7.55
CA GLY A 487 28.61 20.63 8.34
C GLY A 487 27.35 21.33 7.86
N ILE A 488 27.03 22.45 8.51
CA ILE A 488 25.95 23.34 8.13
C ILE A 488 26.49 24.71 7.72
N THR A 489 25.61 25.54 7.16
CA THR A 489 25.79 26.98 7.04
C THR A 489 24.66 27.65 7.81
N ALA A 490 24.96 28.66 8.62
CA ALA A 490 23.97 29.30 9.48
C ALA A 490 24.14 30.82 9.54
N VAL A 491 23.02 31.54 9.53
CA VAL A 491 22.95 33.01 9.59
C VAL A 491 21.82 33.41 10.55
N PRO A 492 21.96 34.50 11.32
CA PRO A 492 20.84 35.00 12.09
C PRO A 492 19.81 35.59 11.13
N VAL A 493 18.53 35.53 11.50
CA VAL A 493 17.46 36.02 10.61
C VAL A 493 17.44 37.54 10.46
N ASP A 494 18.05 38.27 11.41
CA ASP A 494 17.92 39.72 11.61
C ASP A 494 19.20 40.52 11.27
N ALA A 495 20.29 39.87 10.85
CA ALA A 495 21.56 40.57 10.57
C ALA A 495 21.98 40.51 9.10
N VAL A 496 22.57 41.62 8.66
CA VAL A 496 23.18 41.81 7.34
C VAL A 496 24.54 42.46 7.51
N THR A 497 25.51 42.11 6.67
CA THR A 497 26.78 42.83 6.61
C THR A 497 26.57 44.24 6.03
N PRO A 498 27.51 45.18 6.20
CA PRO A 498 27.42 46.51 5.58
C PRO A 498 27.29 46.48 4.04
N GLN A 499 27.67 45.38 3.41
CA GLN A 499 27.55 45.14 1.97
C GLN A 499 26.20 44.51 1.58
N GLY A 500 25.31 44.27 2.54
CA GLY A 500 23.99 43.64 2.32
C GLY A 500 24.07 42.13 2.11
N GLN A 501 25.14 41.46 2.57
CA GLN A 501 25.29 40.01 2.49
C GLN A 501 24.86 39.34 3.80
N PRO A 502 24.60 38.02 3.80
CA PRO A 502 24.33 37.28 5.03
C PRO A 502 25.50 37.38 6.00
N ASP A 503 25.18 37.64 7.27
CA ASP A 503 26.15 37.62 8.36
C ASP A 503 26.23 36.20 8.91
N TYR A 504 27.35 35.50 8.67
CA TYR A 504 27.41 34.07 8.94
C TYR A 504 27.85 33.77 10.37
N LEU A 505 27.02 33.00 11.09
CA LEU A 505 27.37 32.38 12.37
C LEU A 505 28.20 31.11 12.18
N VAL A 506 27.89 30.37 11.11
CA VAL A 506 28.65 29.20 10.66
C VAL A 506 28.91 29.36 9.16
N SER A 507 30.19 29.40 8.78
CA SER A 507 30.62 29.52 7.39
C SER A 507 31.86 28.67 7.11
N GLY A 508 32.05 28.30 5.85
CA GLY A 508 33.21 27.55 5.43
C GLY A 508 33.27 26.13 6.02
N ILE A 509 34.48 25.58 6.07
CA ILE A 509 34.82 24.29 6.68
C ILE A 509 36.04 24.52 7.58
N ASN A 510 36.02 24.00 8.82
CA ASN A 510 37.03 24.18 9.87
C ASN A 510 37.28 25.64 10.30
N ARG A 511 36.21 26.41 10.43
CA ARG A 511 36.20 27.66 11.18
C ARG A 511 35.55 27.38 12.52
N GLU A 512 35.92 28.11 13.58
CA GLU A 512 35.25 28.01 14.87
C GLU A 512 33.78 28.43 14.70
N PRO A 513 32.82 27.49 14.78
CA PRO A 513 31.41 27.82 14.63
C PRO A 513 30.89 28.47 15.91
N LEU A 514 29.96 29.41 15.78
CA LEU A 514 29.23 29.96 16.93
C LEU A 514 28.07 29.07 17.39
N LEU A 515 27.85 27.94 16.69
CA LEU A 515 26.87 26.91 17.03
C LEU A 515 27.58 25.59 17.37
N PRO A 516 27.00 24.76 18.25
CA PRO A 516 27.59 23.48 18.62
C PRO A 516 27.51 22.50 17.43
N ILE A 517 28.68 22.08 16.93
CA ILE A 517 28.82 21.12 15.83
C ILE A 517 30.06 20.26 16.14
N GLU A 518 29.94 19.36 17.12
CA GLU A 518 31.06 18.47 17.51
C GLU A 518 31.36 17.44 16.42
N GLU A 519 30.31 16.80 15.88
CA GLU A 519 30.39 15.91 14.71
C GLU A 519 29.70 16.56 13.49
N PRO A 520 30.47 17.09 12.52
CA PRO A 520 29.92 17.78 11.36
C PRO A 520 29.57 16.84 10.19
N ARG A 521 29.96 15.56 10.20
CA ARG A 521 29.79 14.69 9.03
C ARG A 521 28.34 14.25 8.87
N ILE A 522 27.86 14.25 7.63
CA ILE A 522 26.48 13.92 7.28
C ILE A 522 26.48 12.64 6.42
N TYR A 523 26.48 11.48 7.09
CA TYR A 523 26.28 10.19 6.47
C TYR A 523 24.80 9.88 6.26
N PHE A 524 23.91 10.39 7.11
CA PHE A 524 22.46 10.28 6.95
C PHE A 524 21.88 11.67 6.75
N GLY A 525 21.19 11.87 5.63
CA GLY A 525 20.70 13.17 5.17
C GLY A 525 19.59 13.03 4.14
N GLU A 526 19.14 14.11 3.55
CA GLU A 526 18.08 14.09 2.54
C GLU A 526 18.57 13.65 1.16
N GLU A 527 19.82 13.99 0.82
CA GLU A 527 20.45 13.72 -0.49
C GLU A 527 21.26 12.42 -0.49
N THR A 528 21.24 11.67 0.61
CA THR A 528 22.02 10.44 0.80
C THR A 528 21.33 9.20 0.20
N ASP A 529 21.01 9.26 -1.09
CA ASP A 529 20.19 8.26 -1.81
C ASP A 529 20.96 7.02 -2.31
N THR A 530 22.28 6.98 -2.08
CA THR A 530 23.16 5.90 -2.50
C THR A 530 23.75 5.12 -1.33
N TYR A 531 23.99 3.82 -1.55
CA TYR A 531 24.76 3.01 -0.61
C TYR A 531 26.26 3.36 -0.69
N VAL A 532 26.94 3.31 0.45
CA VAL A 532 28.40 3.44 0.56
C VAL A 532 28.97 2.33 1.44
N VAL A 533 30.27 2.10 1.33
CA VAL A 533 30.98 1.09 2.08
C VAL A 533 32.15 1.72 2.80
N THR A 534 32.21 1.50 4.10
CA THR A 534 33.20 2.05 5.02
C THR A 534 34.07 0.93 5.59
N GLY A 535 35.05 1.26 6.44
CA GLY A 535 35.97 0.25 6.98
C GLY A 535 36.81 -0.45 5.89
N THR A 536 37.19 0.30 4.86
CA THR A 536 37.95 -0.22 3.70
C THR A 536 39.43 0.15 3.80
N THR A 537 40.27 -0.36 2.90
CA THR A 537 41.67 0.10 2.80
C THR A 537 41.82 1.50 2.22
N THR A 538 40.73 2.08 1.69
CA THR A 538 40.67 3.40 1.11
C THR A 538 40.03 4.35 2.12
N GLU A 539 40.77 5.40 2.50
CA GLU A 539 40.24 6.42 3.41
C GLU A 539 39.18 7.29 2.71
N GLU A 540 38.16 7.63 3.48
CA GLU A 540 37.05 8.46 3.05
C GLU A 540 37.52 9.92 2.94
N PHE A 541 36.97 10.64 1.96
CA PHE A 541 37.16 12.08 1.86
C PHE A 541 36.35 12.76 2.95
N ASP A 542 36.99 13.67 3.71
CA ASP A 542 36.35 14.41 4.81
C ASP A 542 36.00 15.83 4.33
N TYR A 543 37.03 16.66 4.07
CA TYR A 543 36.85 18.01 3.56
C TYR A 543 38.10 18.53 2.83
N PRO A 544 37.97 19.59 2.00
CA PRO A 544 39.13 20.18 1.34
C PRO A 544 39.98 20.99 2.33
N ARG A 545 41.30 20.78 2.32
CA ARG A 545 42.29 21.56 3.07
C ARG A 545 43.22 22.31 2.10
N GLU A 546 43.93 23.35 2.56
CA GLU A 546 44.92 24.01 1.71
C GLU A 546 46.00 23.02 1.25
N GLY A 547 46.13 22.84 -0.07
CA GLY A 547 47.13 21.98 -0.70
C GLY A 547 46.97 20.47 -0.50
N SER A 548 45.89 20.01 0.16
CA SER A 548 45.62 18.58 0.43
C SER A 548 44.13 18.33 0.70
N GLU A 549 43.75 17.07 0.92
CA GLU A 549 42.40 16.68 1.32
C GLU A 549 42.48 16.06 2.72
N ALA A 550 41.58 16.47 3.61
CA ALA A 550 41.41 15.76 4.87
C ALA A 550 40.72 14.42 4.59
N ARG A 551 41.09 13.43 5.39
CA ARG A 551 40.65 12.05 5.26
C ARG A 551 40.15 11.56 6.60
N THR A 552 39.16 10.67 6.55
CA THR A 552 38.57 10.07 7.74
C THR A 552 38.30 8.59 7.51
N THR A 553 37.92 7.91 8.57
CA THR A 553 37.38 6.55 8.52
C THR A 553 36.16 6.52 9.41
N TRP A 554 35.07 5.99 8.89
CA TRP A 554 33.86 5.70 9.64
C TRP A 554 34.15 5.02 10.98
N SER A 555 33.55 5.56 12.03
CA SER A 555 33.66 5.04 13.40
C SER A 555 32.31 4.90 14.09
N GLY A 556 31.22 5.11 13.34
CA GLY A 556 29.86 4.94 13.86
C GLY A 556 29.48 3.47 14.02
N THR A 557 28.36 3.24 14.69
CA THR A 557 27.95 1.89 15.13
C THR A 557 26.76 1.32 14.35
N THR A 558 26.22 2.07 13.39
CA THR A 558 24.98 1.74 12.67
C THR A 558 25.23 1.08 11.30
N GLY A 559 26.49 0.79 10.97
CA GLY A 559 26.85 0.12 9.74
C GLY A 559 26.57 -1.37 9.74
N VAL A 560 26.25 -1.91 8.55
CA VAL A 560 25.91 -3.32 8.41
C VAL A 560 27.15 -4.11 8.00
N ASP A 561 27.54 -5.08 8.83
CA ASP A 561 28.75 -5.88 8.59
C ASP A 561 28.75 -6.59 7.21
N MET A 562 29.79 -6.31 6.44
CA MET A 562 30.08 -6.86 5.12
C MET A 562 31.50 -7.45 5.05
N GLY A 563 32.11 -7.78 6.18
CA GLY A 563 33.46 -8.30 6.27
C GLY A 563 33.66 -9.65 5.56
N ASN A 564 32.63 -10.51 5.60
CA ASN A 564 32.70 -11.87 5.08
C ASN A 564 32.16 -12.01 3.63
N LEU A 565 32.62 -13.05 2.91
CA LEU A 565 32.25 -13.29 1.51
C LEU A 565 30.74 -13.54 1.30
N VAL A 566 30.04 -14.07 2.30
CA VAL A 566 28.60 -14.34 2.19
C VAL A 566 27.82 -13.03 2.26
N SER A 567 28.10 -12.16 3.23
CA SER A 567 27.52 -10.82 3.31
C SER A 567 27.80 -10.02 2.04
N ARG A 568 29.05 -10.04 1.54
CA ARG A 568 29.40 -9.42 0.25
C ARG A 568 28.59 -9.96 -0.92
N ALA A 569 28.37 -11.27 -1.00
CA ALA A 569 27.55 -11.86 -2.05
C ALA A 569 26.08 -11.43 -1.95
N LEU A 570 25.53 -11.37 -0.73
CA LEU A 570 24.18 -10.92 -0.48
C LEU A 570 23.99 -9.46 -0.91
N PHE A 571 24.89 -8.55 -0.51
CA PHE A 571 24.82 -7.14 -0.91
C PHE A 571 25.13 -6.94 -2.40
N ALA A 572 26.04 -7.70 -2.98
CA ALA A 572 26.27 -7.70 -4.43
C ALA A 572 25.00 -8.09 -5.21
N MET A 573 24.24 -9.07 -4.72
CA MET A 573 22.97 -9.45 -5.33
C MET A 573 21.88 -8.40 -5.08
N ARG A 574 21.79 -7.84 -3.85
CA ARG A 574 20.81 -6.80 -3.49
C ARG A 574 20.94 -5.56 -4.37
N PHE A 575 22.16 -5.03 -4.48
CA PHE A 575 22.42 -3.81 -5.24
C PHE A 575 22.70 -4.07 -6.72
N GLY A 576 22.82 -5.33 -7.13
CA GLY A 576 23.26 -5.69 -8.48
C GLY A 576 24.71 -5.27 -8.76
N ASP A 577 25.54 -5.12 -7.72
CA ASP A 577 26.90 -4.61 -7.82
C ASP A 577 27.95 -5.70 -7.57
N PHE A 578 28.52 -6.21 -8.65
CA PHE A 578 29.53 -7.27 -8.59
C PHE A 578 30.86 -6.81 -7.97
N ASN A 579 31.16 -5.50 -7.93
CA ASN A 579 32.41 -4.99 -7.36
C ASN A 579 32.52 -5.29 -5.87
N LEU A 580 31.38 -5.41 -5.16
CA LEU A 580 31.34 -5.79 -3.75
C LEU A 580 31.92 -7.19 -3.48
N LEU A 581 31.95 -8.06 -4.49
CA LEU A 581 32.53 -9.41 -4.39
C LEU A 581 34.02 -9.45 -4.73
N ILE A 582 34.48 -8.63 -5.69
CA ILE A 582 35.81 -8.74 -6.28
C ILE A 582 36.79 -7.67 -5.83
N SER A 583 36.31 -6.58 -5.25
CA SER A 583 37.17 -5.47 -4.83
C SER A 583 38.13 -5.92 -3.72
N ASN A 584 39.42 -5.68 -3.95
CA ASN A 584 40.48 -5.92 -2.97
C ASN A 584 40.59 -4.80 -1.92
N GLN A 585 39.81 -3.72 -2.05
CA GLN A 585 39.78 -2.61 -1.10
C GLN A 585 38.90 -2.95 0.12
N LEU A 586 38.01 -3.93 -0.01
CA LEU A 586 37.12 -4.39 1.06
C LEU A 586 37.84 -5.32 2.03
N THR A 587 37.73 -5.04 3.32
CA THR A 587 38.41 -5.74 4.41
C THR A 587 37.42 -6.58 5.24
N GLY A 588 37.93 -7.30 6.25
CA GLY A 588 37.10 -8.02 7.22
C GLY A 588 36.28 -7.09 8.13
N ASP A 589 36.62 -5.81 8.18
CA ASP A 589 35.96 -4.79 9.00
C ASP A 589 35.06 -3.86 8.16
N SER A 590 34.85 -4.20 6.87
CA SER A 590 34.05 -3.35 5.99
C SER A 590 32.56 -3.42 6.32
N GLU A 591 31.94 -2.26 6.42
CA GLU A 591 30.52 -2.10 6.70
C GLU A 591 29.83 -1.42 5.52
N VAL A 592 28.57 -1.76 5.27
CA VAL A 592 27.75 -1.08 4.27
C VAL A 592 26.72 -0.19 4.95
N LEU A 593 26.67 1.07 4.51
CA LEU A 593 25.66 2.04 4.89
C LEU A 593 24.68 2.17 3.73
N PHE A 594 23.42 1.75 3.95
CA PHE A 594 22.34 1.85 2.97
C PHE A 594 21.01 2.19 3.65
N ARG A 595 20.02 2.65 2.87
CA ARG A 595 18.86 3.41 3.39
C ARG A 595 19.34 4.56 4.26
N ARG A 596 20.18 5.40 3.65
CA ARG A 596 20.79 6.55 4.30
C ARG A 596 19.86 7.76 4.25
N ALA A 597 19.18 7.92 3.12
CA ALA A 597 18.16 8.94 2.94
C ALA A 597 17.09 8.85 4.05
N ILE A 598 16.86 9.96 4.74
CA ILE A 598 15.89 10.05 5.84
C ILE A 598 14.51 9.60 5.37
N TRP A 599 14.13 10.03 4.16
CA TRP A 599 12.90 9.71 3.46
C TRP A 599 12.66 8.21 3.21
N GLU A 600 13.71 7.39 3.17
CA GLU A 600 13.61 5.93 3.04
C GLU A 600 13.70 5.26 4.43
N ARG A 601 14.64 5.75 5.25
CA ARG A 601 15.03 5.13 6.52
C ARG A 601 13.92 5.14 7.56
N ALA A 602 13.30 6.29 7.79
CA ALA A 602 12.29 6.41 8.84
C ALA A 602 10.99 5.67 8.50
N PRO A 603 10.44 5.77 7.26
CA PRO A 603 9.23 5.02 6.88
C PRO A 603 9.45 3.51 6.83
N GLU A 604 10.68 3.05 6.60
CA GLU A 604 11.00 1.64 6.71
C GLU A 604 10.83 1.13 8.15
N ILE A 605 11.30 1.87 9.15
CA ILE A 605 11.18 1.52 10.57
C ILE A 605 9.73 1.69 11.05
N ALA A 606 9.05 2.76 10.66
CA ALA A 606 7.70 3.09 11.11
C ALA A 606 6.74 3.32 9.93
N PRO A 607 6.40 2.28 9.14
CA PRO A 607 5.57 2.43 7.94
C PRO A 607 4.10 2.76 8.22
N PHE A 608 3.70 2.68 9.49
CA PHE A 608 2.35 2.96 9.99
C PHE A 608 2.16 4.44 10.41
N LEU A 609 3.21 5.27 10.31
CA LEU A 609 3.12 6.71 10.52
C LEU A 609 3.04 7.44 9.19
N LEU A 610 2.36 8.58 9.18
CA LEU A 610 2.43 9.52 8.07
C LEU A 610 3.45 10.59 8.40
N PHE A 611 4.39 10.88 7.50
CA PHE A 611 5.48 11.81 7.78
C PHE A 611 5.20 13.20 7.22
N ASP A 612 5.80 14.23 7.81
CA ASP A 612 5.80 15.58 7.23
C ASP A 612 6.61 15.60 5.92
N GLY A 613 6.56 16.69 5.16
CA GLY A 613 7.24 16.79 3.87
C GLY A 613 8.49 17.63 3.92
N ASP A 614 8.97 17.96 5.11
CA ASP A 614 10.18 18.72 5.35
C ASP A 614 10.77 18.27 6.70
N PRO A 615 11.71 17.31 6.74
CA PRO A 615 12.60 17.15 7.87
C PRO A 615 13.48 18.40 7.93
N TYR A 616 13.92 18.76 9.13
CA TYR A 616 14.79 19.90 9.32
C TYR A 616 16.01 19.51 10.12
N VAL A 617 17.15 20.10 9.80
CA VAL A 617 18.40 19.85 10.52
C VAL A 617 18.50 20.76 11.75
N VAL A 618 19.05 20.20 12.83
CA VAL A 618 19.29 20.88 14.10
C VAL A 618 20.75 20.66 14.51
N SER A 619 21.38 21.73 15.00
CA SER A 619 22.74 21.73 15.52
C SER A 619 22.72 21.46 17.02
N GLY A 620 23.26 20.33 17.48
CA GLY A 620 23.31 19.97 18.89
C GLY A 620 24.74 19.80 19.41
N ASP A 621 24.88 19.69 20.74
CA ASP A 621 26.17 19.45 21.39
C ASP A 621 26.81 18.14 20.90
N GLU A 622 26.01 17.10 20.65
CA GLU A 622 26.48 15.78 20.19
C GLU A 622 26.75 15.72 18.68
N GLY A 623 26.34 16.74 17.90
CA GLY A 623 26.48 16.75 16.44
C GLY A 623 25.24 17.29 15.71
N LEU A 624 25.13 16.97 14.44
CA LEU A 624 23.99 17.33 13.60
C LEU A 624 22.91 16.24 13.67
N VAL A 625 21.66 16.64 13.88
CA VAL A 625 20.52 15.72 13.89
C VAL A 625 19.42 16.24 12.98
N TRP A 626 18.74 15.33 12.31
CA TRP A 626 17.54 15.62 11.56
C TRP A 626 16.32 15.34 12.41
N ILE A 627 15.42 16.31 12.52
CA ILE A 627 14.13 16.13 13.15
C ILE A 627 13.08 16.07 12.06
N TRP A 628 12.25 15.03 12.10
CA TRP A 628 11.17 14.82 11.16
C TRP A 628 9.86 14.56 11.89
N ASP A 629 8.91 15.46 11.66
CA ASP A 629 7.58 15.36 12.21
C ASP A 629 6.80 14.19 11.60
N ALA A 630 6.12 13.43 12.45
CA ALA A 630 5.27 12.32 12.03
C ALA A 630 3.93 12.31 12.76
N TYR A 631 2.93 11.77 12.08
CA TYR A 631 1.54 11.86 12.43
C TYR A 631 0.91 10.48 12.54
N THR A 632 0.13 10.29 13.61
CA THR A 632 -0.85 9.20 13.68
C THR A 632 -2.13 9.67 13.00
N VAL A 633 -2.64 8.87 12.05
CA VAL A 633 -3.78 9.22 11.21
C VAL A 633 -4.83 8.12 11.22
N SER A 634 -6.10 8.49 11.03
CA SER A 634 -7.19 7.53 10.86
C SER A 634 -8.27 8.10 9.94
N ASP A 635 -8.96 7.21 9.22
CA ASP A 635 -10.21 7.47 8.52
C ASP A 635 -11.45 6.99 9.32
N ARG A 636 -11.23 6.54 10.56
CA ARG A 636 -12.23 5.90 11.44
C ARG A 636 -12.57 6.66 12.71
N TYR A 637 -12.43 7.98 12.70
CA TYR A 637 -12.99 8.79 13.77
C TYR A 637 -14.49 9.03 13.52
N PRO A 638 -15.40 8.60 14.43
CA PRO A 638 -16.83 8.64 14.19
C PRO A 638 -17.35 10.08 14.08
N ASN A 639 -18.22 10.34 13.10
CA ASN A 639 -18.85 11.64 12.83
C ASN A 639 -17.89 12.80 12.49
N ALA A 640 -16.60 12.54 12.27
CA ALA A 640 -15.65 13.57 11.87
C ALA A 640 -15.59 13.73 10.34
N GLN A 641 -15.43 14.98 9.89
CA GLN A 641 -15.27 15.29 8.48
C GLN A 641 -13.90 14.83 7.96
N PRO A 642 -13.85 14.03 6.88
CA PRO A 642 -12.58 13.71 6.23
C PRO A 642 -12.03 14.92 5.48
N LEU A 643 -10.71 15.05 5.47
CA LEU A 643 -10.01 16.09 4.73
C LEU A 643 -10.19 15.88 3.22
N PRO A 644 -10.58 16.94 2.47
CA PRO A 644 -10.98 16.79 1.07
C PRO A 644 -9.82 16.69 0.08
N ALA A 645 -8.61 17.10 0.46
CA ALA A 645 -7.43 17.13 -0.40
C ALA A 645 -6.15 17.29 0.43
N GLY A 646 -5.00 17.06 -0.21
CA GLY A 646 -3.67 17.26 0.36
C GLY A 646 -3.06 15.97 0.92
N ARG A 647 -1.98 16.09 1.70
CA ARG A 647 -1.24 14.94 2.25
C ARG A 647 -2.11 13.99 3.08
N PHE A 648 -3.11 14.54 3.76
CA PHE A 648 -4.01 13.81 4.65
C PHE A 648 -5.38 13.54 4.02
N GLU A 649 -5.48 13.52 2.68
CA GLU A 649 -6.75 13.28 1.97
C GLU A 649 -7.43 11.99 2.48
N GLY A 650 -8.72 12.09 2.81
CA GLY A 650 -9.52 10.98 3.33
C GLY A 650 -9.39 10.72 4.83
N ALA A 651 -8.34 11.23 5.49
CA ALA A 651 -8.22 11.13 6.94
C ALA A 651 -9.25 12.04 7.63
N ASN A 652 -9.91 11.53 8.67
CA ASN A 652 -10.82 12.28 9.53
C ASN A 652 -10.30 12.43 10.97
N TYR A 653 -9.06 11.99 11.22
CA TYR A 653 -8.30 12.21 12.45
C TYR A 653 -6.81 12.32 12.13
N VAL A 654 -6.14 13.32 12.73
CA VAL A 654 -4.70 13.55 12.59
C VAL A 654 -4.14 14.07 13.92
N ARG A 655 -3.01 13.53 14.37
CA ARG A 655 -2.21 14.06 15.48
C ARG A 655 -0.74 14.04 15.16
N ASN A 656 -0.05 15.16 15.42
CA ASN A 656 1.42 15.22 15.43
C ASN A 656 1.90 14.64 16.77
N SER A 657 2.03 13.31 16.81
CA SER A 657 2.30 12.56 18.04
C SER A 657 3.72 12.01 18.12
N VAL A 658 4.47 12.08 17.02
CA VAL A 658 5.82 11.49 16.93
C VAL A 658 6.79 12.49 16.32
N LYS A 659 7.96 12.62 16.96
CA LYS A 659 9.14 13.27 16.38
C LYS A 659 10.17 12.19 16.10
N VAL A 660 10.55 12.03 14.84
CA VAL A 660 11.66 11.16 14.46
C VAL A 660 12.93 11.98 14.53
N VAL A 661 13.93 11.46 15.25
CA VAL A 661 15.25 12.06 15.34
C VAL A 661 16.23 11.11 14.68
N VAL A 662 16.93 11.58 13.65
CA VAL A 662 17.95 10.83 12.93
C VAL A 662 19.28 11.53 13.14
N ASP A 663 20.20 10.86 13.80
CA ASP A 663 21.59 11.30 13.86
C ASP A 663 22.16 11.36 12.43
N ALA A 664 22.76 12.48 12.06
CA ALA A 664 23.36 12.66 10.74
C ALA A 664 24.64 11.82 10.57
N TYR A 665 25.24 11.35 11.68
CA TYR A 665 26.43 10.49 11.66
C TYR A 665 26.09 9.01 11.54
#